data_AF-A0A2E3XIR0-F1
#
_entry.id   AF-A0A2E3XIR0-F1
#
_cell.length_a   1.000
_cell.length_b   1.000
_cell.length_c   1.000
_cell.angle_alpha   90.00
_cell.angle_beta   90.00
_cell.angle_gamma   90.00
#
_symmetry.space_group_name_H-M   'P 1'
#
loop_
_entity.id
_entity.type
_entity.pdbx_description
1 polymer ?
#
loop_
_entity_poly.entity_id
_entity_poly.type
_entity_poly.pdbx_seq_one_letter_code
_entity_poly.pdbx_strand_id
1 'polypeptide(L)'
;MKSVRYAAAFVFLLLGALINLNPDIVNQTADSSNDLHSEDSNLIGLQDDEEWLVLRVGFPGKPHSDEKIDSIFDIDEDGSPQLSASEYVSQMSGGASSLEVTLSEDIWISPMDEGYWGEDSPEMRDSGADGRGVEGLVEDSVSALLTGVNLSRWDYNDDGFVDRILILHSGAAQESGASSETIWSHFSELQNPVELGEWTISHYTISSLYSGIGTVVHEMLHQMGALDLYDVHSDLPSSTWKGLGDWDIMASGNWNDNGRTPSMPGSASLDIIGASGVFDVDITQDGTYEIESMVSKSGGNRVLSLDTAPGERVLISFRSDSGFDSALPGHGILVEYQDLNNGNSEDNTVNHDPNNAWARIIEADGDDALIRNRDSGSEGDTFSINETFGSTGIKIRDNRGRLVHWTATVSQINEESAIIELTMPNSQTTSVLTQRTPLQLLEGEKSLATVYTPVQCKLILNISADLGTPTEVEIDIPAGTSDVPILRHSDSSLQVGTLTGTIGCEGDNPVSIRSSWQKIGNRIPSQALESVIKWDEPSSISLEMEYEGEGPRVYDVAIEGAASRIASISTQGELSPGDPLIVDIEPMGLMESGMYARGQVVFQDEFGLEQRIDILLIAESPFTGEGWLAWISTPSNGLPIVCILMAISVVTGSRKE
;
A
#
# COMPACT_ATOMS: atom_id res chain seq x y z
N MET A 1 -6.64 2.61 64.43
CA MET A 1 -7.26 3.42 63.34
C MET A 1 -6.34 4.53 62.83
N LYS A 2 -5.81 5.43 63.68
CA LYS A 2 -4.86 6.46 63.21
C LYS A 2 -3.58 5.87 62.58
N SER A 3 -3.00 4.85 63.21
CA SER A 3 -1.84 4.11 62.66
C SER A 3 -2.08 3.52 61.28
N VAL A 4 -3.27 2.97 61.03
CA VAL A 4 -3.66 2.40 59.72
C VAL A 4 -3.80 3.49 58.66
N ARG A 5 -4.32 4.67 59.02
CA ARG A 5 -4.42 5.82 58.11
C ARG A 5 -3.05 6.40 57.75
N TYR A 6 -2.15 6.50 58.71
CA TYR A 6 -0.78 6.92 58.44
C TYR A 6 -0.02 5.89 57.58
N ALA A 7 -0.25 4.59 57.81
CA ALA A 7 0.32 3.55 56.94
C ALA A 7 -0.23 3.63 55.51
N ALA A 8 -1.55 3.82 55.32
CA ALA A 8 -2.14 3.98 54.00
C ALA A 8 -1.65 5.26 53.28
N ALA A 9 -1.57 6.38 53.98
CA ALA A 9 -1.02 7.62 53.43
C ALA A 9 0.46 7.47 53.06
N PHE A 10 1.24 6.73 53.86
CA PHE A 10 2.63 6.41 53.53
C PHE A 10 2.73 5.53 52.27
N VAL A 11 1.85 4.55 52.09
CA VAL A 11 1.79 3.74 50.87
C VAL A 11 1.49 4.60 49.64
N PHE A 12 0.51 5.50 49.70
CA PHE A 12 0.22 6.40 48.58
C PHE A 12 1.40 7.32 48.24
N LEU A 13 2.08 7.88 49.24
CA LEU A 13 3.27 8.71 49.00
C LEU A 13 4.43 7.89 48.41
N LEU A 14 4.58 6.63 48.84
CA LEU A 14 5.62 5.73 48.32
C LEU A 14 5.30 5.31 46.88
N LEU A 15 4.03 5.10 46.54
CA LEU A 15 3.56 4.84 45.19
C LEU A 15 3.82 6.05 44.27
N GLY A 16 3.46 7.26 44.72
CA GLY A 16 3.71 8.49 43.99
C GLY A 16 5.20 8.76 43.77
N ALA A 17 6.04 8.47 44.76
CA ALA A 17 7.50 8.56 44.61
C ALA A 17 8.05 7.54 43.61
N LEU A 18 7.50 6.32 43.58
CA LEU A 18 7.92 5.26 42.67
C LEU A 18 7.54 5.57 41.21
N ILE A 19 6.38 6.19 41.01
CA ILE A 19 5.92 6.71 39.70
C ILE A 19 6.86 7.84 39.22
N ASN A 20 7.20 8.80 40.09
CA ASN A 20 8.07 9.91 39.72
C ASN A 20 9.52 9.48 39.42
N LEU A 21 9.99 8.38 40.04
CA LEU A 21 11.32 7.82 39.78
C LEU A 21 11.41 6.99 38.49
N ASN A 22 10.27 6.65 37.86
CA ASN A 22 10.22 5.84 36.65
C ASN A 22 9.23 6.46 35.64
N PRO A 23 9.45 7.73 35.22
CA PRO A 23 8.50 8.44 34.36
C PRO A 23 8.32 7.77 33.00
N ASP A 24 9.41 7.27 32.40
CA ASP A 24 9.40 6.66 31.06
C ASP A 24 8.53 5.41 31.00
N ILE A 25 8.66 4.52 32.01
CA ILE A 25 7.86 3.29 32.09
C ILE A 25 6.37 3.62 32.28
N VAL A 26 6.05 4.61 33.10
CA VAL A 26 4.65 4.94 33.44
C VAL A 26 3.96 5.65 32.28
N ASN A 27 4.64 6.58 31.61
CA ASN A 27 4.11 7.24 30.42
C ASN A 27 3.94 6.20 29.30
N GLN A 28 4.98 5.42 28.98
CA GLN A 28 4.93 4.39 27.94
C GLN A 28 3.83 3.34 28.19
N THR A 29 3.61 2.91 29.45
CA THR A 29 2.53 1.94 29.78
C THR A 29 1.13 2.55 29.66
N ALA A 30 0.99 3.87 29.84
CA ALA A 30 -0.27 4.59 29.67
C ALA A 30 -0.55 4.92 28.20
N ASP A 31 0.49 5.24 27.43
CA ASP A 31 0.41 5.52 26.00
C ASP A 31 0.15 4.23 25.21
N SER A 32 0.78 3.11 25.57
CA SER A 32 0.51 1.78 24.98
C SER A 32 -0.91 1.24 25.24
N SER A 33 -1.68 1.85 26.16
CA SER A 33 -3.12 1.57 26.31
C SER A 33 -4.02 2.43 25.42
N ASN A 34 -3.49 3.48 24.79
CA ASN A 34 -4.14 4.30 23.77
C ASN A 34 -3.70 3.94 22.33
N ASP A 35 -2.64 3.14 22.16
CA ASP A 35 -2.16 2.60 20.86
C ASP A 35 -3.09 1.52 20.25
N LEU A 36 -4.31 1.34 20.77
CA LEU A 36 -5.32 0.43 20.23
C LEU A 36 -6.24 1.15 19.24
N HIS A 37 -5.71 1.95 18.32
CA HIS A 37 -6.42 2.42 17.13
C HIS A 37 -5.40 2.71 16.02
N SER A 38 -4.67 1.68 15.59
CA SER A 38 -4.36 1.54 14.17
C SER A 38 -5.64 1.03 13.54
N GLU A 39 -6.50 1.92 13.04
CA GLU A 39 -7.53 1.46 12.11
C GLU A 39 -6.78 1.15 10.81
N ASP A 40 -6.31 -0.10 10.69
CA ASP A 40 -6.25 -0.75 9.39
C ASP A 40 -7.62 -0.51 8.76
N SER A 41 -7.68 -0.05 7.50
CA SER A 41 -8.96 0.20 6.85
C SER A 41 -9.85 -1.04 7.00
N ASN A 42 -11.07 -0.87 7.49
CA ASN A 42 -12.02 -1.98 7.76
C ASN A 42 -12.52 -2.65 6.46
N LEU A 43 -11.81 -2.47 5.35
CA LEU A 43 -12.18 -3.01 4.05
C LEU A 43 -12.12 -4.53 4.07
N ILE A 44 -13.18 -5.13 3.57
CA ILE A 44 -13.26 -6.58 3.36
C ILE A 44 -13.01 -6.89 1.88
N GLY A 45 -12.30 -7.99 1.62
CA GLY A 45 -12.12 -8.50 0.26
C GLY A 45 -13.44 -8.93 -0.40
N LEU A 46 -13.33 -9.47 -1.62
CA LEU A 46 -14.45 -9.99 -2.40
C LEU A 46 -15.25 -11.07 -1.64
N GLN A 47 -16.57 -11.00 -1.70
CA GLN A 47 -17.46 -11.96 -1.06
C GLN A 47 -18.05 -12.95 -2.09
N ASP A 48 -18.44 -14.15 -1.63
CA ASP A 48 -19.10 -15.15 -2.48
C ASP A 48 -20.49 -14.66 -2.97
N ASP A 49 -21.26 -14.09 -2.05
CA ASP A 49 -22.55 -13.44 -2.33
C ASP A 49 -22.33 -11.92 -2.26
N GLU A 50 -21.90 -11.32 -3.36
CA GLU A 50 -21.55 -9.90 -3.43
C GLU A 50 -22.81 -9.06 -3.68
N GLU A 51 -23.03 -8.03 -2.88
CA GLU A 51 -24.14 -7.08 -3.00
C GLU A 51 -23.63 -5.63 -3.00
N TRP A 52 -24.05 -4.84 -3.98
CA TRP A 52 -23.71 -3.41 -4.07
C TRP A 52 -24.93 -2.52 -3.84
N LEU A 53 -24.85 -1.62 -2.85
CA LEU A 53 -25.87 -0.58 -2.64
C LEU A 53 -25.56 0.64 -3.52
N VAL A 54 -26.42 0.91 -4.49
CA VAL A 54 -26.24 2.02 -5.44
C VAL A 54 -27.19 3.17 -5.11
N LEU A 55 -26.63 4.27 -4.63
CA LEU A 55 -27.35 5.52 -4.38
C LEU A 55 -27.43 6.33 -5.66
N ARG A 56 -28.66 6.71 -6.04
CA ARG A 56 -28.91 7.50 -7.25
C ARG A 56 -28.95 8.99 -6.92
N VAL A 57 -27.97 9.74 -7.43
CA VAL A 57 -27.83 11.19 -7.20
C VAL A 57 -28.04 11.97 -8.49
N GLY A 58 -28.94 12.95 -8.46
CA GLY A 58 -29.24 13.82 -9.60
C GLY A 58 -28.89 15.28 -9.34
N PHE A 59 -28.57 16.03 -10.40
CA PHE A 59 -28.38 17.48 -10.34
C PHE A 59 -29.49 18.24 -11.07
N PRO A 60 -29.75 19.51 -10.74
CA PRO A 60 -30.70 20.34 -11.49
C PRO A 60 -30.39 20.34 -12.99
N GLY A 61 -31.39 20.00 -13.81
CA GLY A 61 -31.24 19.93 -15.27
C GLY A 61 -30.49 18.70 -15.80
N LYS A 62 -29.98 17.82 -14.92
CA LYS A 62 -29.31 16.56 -15.27
C LYS A 62 -30.06 15.39 -14.60
N PRO A 63 -31.17 14.90 -15.18
CA PRO A 63 -31.91 13.79 -14.59
C PRO A 63 -31.10 12.49 -14.63
N HIS A 64 -31.35 11.60 -13.67
CA HIS A 64 -30.82 10.24 -13.67
C HIS A 64 -31.44 9.40 -14.80
N SER A 65 -30.78 8.31 -15.20
CA SER A 65 -31.14 7.53 -16.39
C SER A 65 -31.02 6.02 -16.14
N ASP A 66 -32.15 5.34 -15.94
CA ASP A 66 -32.18 3.89 -15.70
C ASP A 66 -31.53 3.10 -16.84
N GLU A 67 -31.72 3.49 -18.11
CA GLU A 67 -31.09 2.85 -19.28
C GLU A 67 -29.56 2.81 -19.20
N LYS A 68 -28.95 3.84 -18.60
CA LYS A 68 -27.49 3.91 -18.41
C LYS A 68 -27.03 3.06 -17.24
N ILE A 69 -27.83 2.96 -16.17
CA ILE A 69 -27.58 2.04 -15.05
C ILE A 69 -27.61 0.60 -15.56
N ASP A 70 -28.65 0.25 -16.32
CA ASP A 70 -28.82 -1.10 -16.87
C ASP A 70 -27.63 -1.49 -17.75
N SER A 71 -27.07 -0.54 -18.52
CA SER A 71 -25.87 -0.78 -19.34
C SER A 71 -24.59 -1.05 -18.55
N ILE A 72 -24.53 -0.67 -17.27
CA ILE A 72 -23.39 -0.92 -16.38
C ILE A 72 -23.55 -2.29 -15.70
N PHE A 73 -24.76 -2.62 -15.22
CA PHE A 73 -24.97 -3.77 -14.33
C PHE A 73 -25.58 -5.02 -14.99
N ASP A 74 -26.42 -4.89 -16.02
CA ASP A 74 -27.25 -6.01 -16.48
C ASP A 74 -27.36 -6.24 -18.01
N ILE A 75 -27.43 -5.21 -18.86
CA ILE A 75 -27.85 -5.39 -20.28
C ILE A 75 -27.05 -4.53 -21.26
N ASP A 76 -26.48 -5.20 -22.26
CA ASP A 76 -25.97 -4.56 -23.46
C ASP A 76 -27.13 -4.28 -24.44
N GLU A 77 -27.36 -3.00 -24.78
CA GLU A 77 -28.40 -2.58 -25.74
C GLU A 77 -28.27 -3.23 -27.13
N ASP A 78 -27.06 -3.67 -27.51
CA ASP A 78 -26.72 -4.14 -28.85
C ASP A 78 -26.71 -5.67 -29.01
N GLY A 79 -26.95 -6.42 -27.94
CA GLY A 79 -26.98 -7.88 -27.95
C GLY A 79 -25.61 -8.55 -28.11
N SER A 80 -24.52 -7.84 -27.78
CA SER A 80 -23.18 -8.42 -27.59
C SER A 80 -23.13 -9.30 -26.31
N PRO A 81 -22.06 -10.12 -26.11
CA PRO A 81 -21.94 -10.97 -24.92
C PRO A 81 -22.10 -10.14 -23.65
N GLN A 82 -22.72 -10.68 -22.60
CA GLN A 82 -23.06 -10.00 -21.35
C GLN A 82 -21.87 -9.29 -20.66
N LEU A 83 -21.39 -8.13 -21.13
CA LEU A 83 -20.26 -7.40 -20.54
C LEU A 83 -20.78 -6.39 -19.52
N SER A 84 -21.28 -6.90 -18.40
CA SER A 84 -21.78 -6.12 -17.27
C SER A 84 -20.93 -6.31 -16.01
N ALA A 85 -21.10 -5.44 -15.01
CA ALA A 85 -20.38 -5.56 -13.73
C ALA A 85 -20.63 -6.93 -13.07
N SER A 86 -21.85 -7.47 -13.23
CA SER A 86 -22.20 -8.79 -12.71
C SER A 86 -21.43 -9.92 -13.38
N GLU A 87 -21.25 -9.85 -14.71
CA GLU A 87 -20.40 -10.81 -15.41
C GLU A 87 -18.91 -10.59 -15.06
N TYR A 88 -18.48 -9.34 -14.86
CA TYR A 88 -17.11 -9.03 -14.46
C TYR A 88 -16.76 -9.69 -13.14
N VAL A 89 -17.60 -9.50 -12.10
CA VAL A 89 -17.42 -10.14 -10.78
C VAL A 89 -17.40 -11.68 -10.91
N SER A 90 -18.26 -12.24 -11.77
CA SER A 90 -18.28 -13.68 -12.02
C SER A 90 -16.99 -14.19 -12.68
N GLN A 91 -16.45 -13.50 -13.70
CA GLN A 91 -15.19 -13.87 -14.34
C GLN A 91 -13.99 -13.65 -13.40
N MET A 92 -13.94 -12.50 -12.73
CA MET A 92 -12.87 -12.11 -11.80
C MET A 92 -12.73 -13.11 -10.65
N SER A 93 -13.83 -13.68 -10.16
CA SER A 93 -13.86 -14.66 -9.07
C SER A 93 -13.67 -16.11 -9.52
N GLY A 94 -13.50 -16.37 -10.81
CA GLY A 94 -13.46 -17.75 -11.32
C GLY A 94 -14.82 -18.46 -11.24
N GLY A 95 -15.93 -17.71 -11.16
CA GLY A 95 -17.29 -18.20 -10.98
C GLY A 95 -17.69 -18.44 -9.51
N ALA A 96 -16.82 -18.10 -8.55
CA ALA A 96 -17.09 -18.27 -7.12
C ALA A 96 -18.02 -17.19 -6.53
N SER A 97 -17.95 -15.97 -7.07
CA SER A 97 -18.75 -14.83 -6.63
C SER A 97 -19.86 -14.49 -7.63
N SER A 98 -20.98 -14.01 -7.10
CA SER A 98 -22.08 -13.42 -7.88
C SER A 98 -22.46 -12.06 -7.33
N LEU A 99 -22.78 -11.11 -8.22
CA LEU A 99 -23.16 -9.76 -7.84
C LEU A 99 -24.68 -9.55 -7.92
N GLU A 100 -25.28 -9.04 -6.83
CA GLU A 100 -26.62 -8.46 -6.78
C GLU A 100 -26.54 -6.95 -6.56
N VAL A 101 -27.23 -6.17 -7.39
CA VAL A 101 -27.23 -4.71 -7.29
C VAL A 101 -28.57 -4.24 -6.71
N THR A 102 -28.51 -3.48 -5.61
CA THR A 102 -29.69 -2.85 -5.01
C THR A 102 -29.64 -1.35 -5.24
N LEU A 103 -30.59 -0.82 -6.01
CA LEU A 103 -30.74 0.62 -6.21
C LEU A 103 -31.50 1.25 -5.02
N SER A 104 -31.10 2.46 -4.60
CA SER A 104 -31.86 3.26 -3.63
C SER A 104 -33.31 3.42 -4.06
N GLU A 105 -34.29 3.44 -3.15
CA GLU A 105 -35.72 3.53 -3.52
C GLU A 105 -36.04 4.82 -4.30
N ASP A 106 -35.51 5.94 -3.82
CA ASP A 106 -35.66 7.26 -4.43
C ASP A 106 -34.34 7.73 -5.07
N ILE A 107 -34.45 8.74 -5.94
CA ILE A 107 -33.31 9.50 -6.46
C ILE A 107 -33.20 10.77 -5.62
N TRP A 108 -32.05 11.00 -4.99
CA TRP A 108 -31.80 12.26 -4.31
C TRP A 108 -31.39 13.32 -5.33
N ILE A 109 -32.14 14.42 -5.39
CA ILE A 109 -31.84 15.54 -6.27
C ILE A 109 -31.13 16.60 -5.44
N SER A 110 -29.87 16.85 -5.76
CA SER A 110 -29.07 17.90 -5.16
C SER A 110 -29.80 19.25 -5.29
N PRO A 111 -29.89 20.05 -4.23
CA PRO A 111 -30.43 21.41 -4.30
C PRO A 111 -29.50 22.35 -5.08
N MET A 112 -28.22 21.98 -5.22
CA MET A 112 -27.17 22.74 -5.91
C MET A 112 -26.78 22.07 -7.22
N ASP A 113 -26.21 22.85 -8.15
CA ASP A 113 -25.65 22.33 -9.40
C ASP A 113 -24.36 21.52 -9.12
N GLU A 114 -23.96 20.68 -10.08
CA GLU A 114 -22.78 19.80 -9.96
C GLU A 114 -21.50 20.54 -9.55
N GLY A 115 -21.23 21.71 -10.16
CA GLY A 115 -20.04 22.51 -9.86
C GLY A 115 -20.00 23.07 -8.44
N TYR A 116 -21.12 23.09 -7.71
CA TYR A 116 -21.06 23.40 -6.28
C TYR A 116 -20.24 22.37 -5.50
N TRP A 117 -20.29 21.11 -5.94
CA TRP A 117 -19.67 19.98 -5.26
C TRP A 117 -18.33 19.57 -5.90
N GLY A 118 -18.24 19.60 -7.23
CA GLY A 118 -17.07 19.13 -8.00
C GLY A 118 -16.21 20.24 -8.61
N GLU A 119 -16.21 21.46 -8.04
CA GLU A 119 -15.28 22.51 -8.48
C GLU A 119 -13.88 22.28 -7.90
N ASP A 120 -12.88 22.28 -8.78
CA ASP A 120 -11.47 22.20 -8.42
C ASP A 120 -10.97 23.52 -7.82
N SER A 121 -10.22 23.43 -6.74
CA SER A 121 -9.38 24.52 -6.24
C SER A 121 -7.98 24.44 -6.87
N PRO A 122 -7.13 25.48 -6.74
CA PRO A 122 -5.76 25.43 -7.23
C PRO A 122 -4.90 24.30 -6.64
N GLU A 123 -5.26 23.78 -5.46
CA GLU A 123 -4.49 22.82 -4.69
C GLU A 123 -5.16 21.44 -4.59
N MET A 124 -6.49 21.37 -4.72
CA MET A 124 -7.27 20.15 -4.50
C MET A 124 -8.41 20.03 -5.51
N ARG A 125 -8.51 18.84 -6.12
CA ARG A 125 -9.62 18.43 -6.99
C ARG A 125 -10.91 18.26 -6.17
N ASP A 126 -12.06 18.52 -6.77
CA ASP A 126 -13.37 18.24 -6.15
C ASP A 126 -13.61 18.89 -4.77
N SER A 127 -12.95 20.04 -4.53
CA SER A 127 -13.04 20.78 -3.27
C SER A 127 -14.42 21.43 -3.04
N GLY A 128 -15.16 21.67 -4.12
CA GLY A 128 -16.45 22.35 -4.10
C GLY A 128 -16.36 23.85 -3.76
N ALA A 129 -17.42 24.58 -4.08
CA ALA A 129 -17.46 26.03 -3.93
C ALA A 129 -17.54 26.51 -2.46
N ASP A 130 -17.97 25.64 -1.54
CA ASP A 130 -18.10 25.92 -0.11
C ASP A 130 -17.04 25.21 0.76
N GLY A 131 -16.14 24.43 0.14
CA GLY A 131 -15.14 23.62 0.83
C GLY A 131 -15.64 22.30 1.41
N ARG A 132 -16.94 21.95 1.27
CA ARG A 132 -17.46 20.62 1.65
C ARG A 132 -17.22 19.58 0.55
N GLY A 133 -17.12 20.02 -0.70
CA GLY A 133 -16.82 19.17 -1.86
C GLY A 133 -17.73 17.96 -2.00
N VAL A 134 -17.19 16.90 -2.58
CA VAL A 134 -17.91 15.62 -2.76
C VAL A 134 -18.28 14.96 -1.43
N GLU A 135 -17.48 15.08 -0.38
CA GLU A 135 -17.82 14.54 0.94
C GLU A 135 -19.17 15.10 1.45
N GLY A 136 -19.42 16.40 1.26
CA GLY A 136 -20.71 17.01 1.60
C GLY A 136 -21.89 16.52 0.76
N LEU A 137 -21.66 16.21 -0.53
CA LEU A 137 -22.67 15.60 -1.40
C LEU A 137 -23.06 14.20 -0.90
N VAL A 138 -22.05 13.41 -0.50
CA VAL A 138 -22.23 12.08 0.05
C VAL A 138 -22.99 12.16 1.38
N GLU A 139 -22.55 13.00 2.31
CA GLU A 139 -23.22 13.21 3.60
C GLU A 139 -24.72 13.55 3.43
N ASP A 140 -25.03 14.53 2.58
CA ASP A 140 -26.41 15.00 2.38
C ASP A 140 -27.27 13.94 1.68
N SER A 141 -26.72 13.22 0.69
CA SER A 141 -27.45 12.21 -0.08
C SER A 141 -27.66 10.91 0.70
N VAL A 142 -26.63 10.41 1.39
CA VAL A 142 -26.68 9.25 2.29
C VAL A 142 -27.70 9.48 3.40
N SER A 143 -27.62 10.63 4.08
CA SER A 143 -28.57 10.97 5.14
C SER A 143 -30.00 11.00 4.64
N ALA A 144 -30.24 11.54 3.45
CA ALA A 144 -31.57 11.63 2.87
C ALA A 144 -32.13 10.28 2.40
N LEU A 145 -31.29 9.41 1.84
CA LEU A 145 -31.73 8.15 1.22
C LEU A 145 -31.75 6.97 2.20
N LEU A 146 -30.85 6.95 3.19
CA LEU A 146 -30.59 5.77 4.02
C LEU A 146 -31.07 5.90 5.47
N THR A 147 -31.53 7.07 5.91
CA THR A 147 -32.08 7.23 7.27
C THR A 147 -33.26 6.29 7.50
N GLY A 148 -33.11 5.37 8.47
CA GLY A 148 -34.15 4.40 8.84
C GLY A 148 -34.24 3.19 7.91
N VAL A 149 -33.32 3.05 6.95
CA VAL A 149 -33.14 1.84 6.14
C VAL A 149 -32.31 0.83 6.94
N ASN A 150 -32.64 -0.46 6.81
CA ASN A 150 -31.81 -1.52 7.39
C ASN A 150 -30.66 -1.82 6.42
N LEU A 151 -29.42 -1.56 6.86
CA LEU A 151 -28.22 -1.72 6.03
C LEU A 151 -27.44 -3.02 6.30
N SER A 152 -27.99 -3.93 7.11
CA SER A 152 -27.36 -5.21 7.49
C SER A 152 -27.01 -6.16 6.34
N ARG A 153 -27.40 -5.85 5.09
CA ARG A 153 -27.03 -6.64 3.91
C ARG A 153 -25.64 -6.28 3.38
N TRP A 154 -25.17 -5.08 3.69
CA TRP A 154 -23.90 -4.52 3.21
C TRP A 154 -22.89 -4.36 4.35
N ASP A 155 -23.15 -5.00 5.49
CA ASP A 155 -22.21 -5.19 6.60
C ASP A 155 -21.95 -6.70 6.67
N TYR A 156 -20.87 -7.17 6.04
CA TYR A 156 -20.59 -8.60 5.92
C TYR A 156 -19.86 -9.18 7.14
N ASN A 157 -19.27 -8.32 7.98
CA ASN A 157 -18.47 -8.74 9.13
C ASN A 157 -19.20 -8.48 10.48
N ASP A 158 -20.43 -7.95 10.44
CA ASP A 158 -21.29 -7.60 11.58
C ASP A 158 -20.66 -6.55 12.53
N ASP A 159 -19.85 -5.62 12.01
CA ASP A 159 -19.19 -4.58 12.81
C ASP A 159 -19.96 -3.25 12.88
N GLY A 160 -21.05 -3.11 12.13
CA GLY A 160 -21.88 -1.92 12.04
C GLY A 160 -21.45 -0.93 10.95
N PHE A 161 -20.36 -1.18 10.24
CA PHE A 161 -19.92 -0.39 9.09
C PHE A 161 -20.50 -0.96 7.79
N VAL A 162 -20.80 -0.08 6.84
CA VAL A 162 -21.26 -0.49 5.51
C VAL A 162 -20.05 -0.65 4.58
N ASP A 163 -19.87 -1.86 4.05
CA ASP A 163 -18.73 -2.30 3.25
C ASP A 163 -18.85 -2.01 1.74
N ARG A 164 -20.09 -1.88 1.23
CA ARG A 164 -20.37 -1.77 -0.22
C ARG A 164 -21.36 -0.66 -0.54
N ILE A 165 -20.84 0.51 -0.94
CA ILE A 165 -21.68 1.67 -1.29
C ILE A 165 -21.15 2.42 -2.51
N LEU A 166 -22.01 2.56 -3.52
CA LEU A 166 -21.74 3.30 -4.75
C LEU A 166 -22.69 4.48 -4.90
N ILE A 167 -22.15 5.69 -5.00
CA ILE A 167 -22.90 6.88 -5.40
C ILE A 167 -22.78 7.03 -6.92
N LEU A 168 -23.89 6.84 -7.62
CA LEU A 168 -23.95 6.96 -9.07
C LEU A 168 -24.65 8.27 -9.45
N HIS A 169 -23.87 9.25 -9.90
CA HIS A 169 -24.38 10.61 -10.17
C HIS A 169 -24.68 10.86 -11.65
N SER A 170 -25.66 11.74 -11.92
CA SER A 170 -26.06 12.14 -13.28
C SER A 170 -25.22 13.26 -13.90
N GLY A 171 -24.18 13.70 -13.18
CA GLY A 171 -23.21 14.69 -13.62
C GLY A 171 -22.31 14.18 -14.74
N ALA A 172 -21.49 15.04 -15.32
CA ALA A 172 -20.53 14.60 -16.34
C ALA A 172 -19.27 14.03 -15.66
N ALA A 173 -18.55 13.15 -16.36
CA ALA A 173 -17.34 12.52 -15.85
C ALA A 173 -16.10 13.39 -16.17
N GLN A 174 -15.43 13.91 -15.15
CA GLN A 174 -14.25 14.75 -15.33
C GLN A 174 -13.08 13.97 -15.98
N GLU A 175 -12.90 12.71 -15.58
CA GLU A 175 -11.92 11.77 -16.12
C GLU A 175 -12.12 11.47 -17.61
N SER A 176 -13.34 11.66 -18.12
CA SER A 176 -13.69 11.53 -19.54
C SER A 176 -13.60 12.85 -20.31
N GLY A 177 -12.93 13.86 -19.75
CA GLY A 177 -12.66 15.14 -20.39
C GLY A 177 -13.73 16.22 -20.18
N ALA A 178 -14.59 16.09 -19.17
CA ALA A 178 -15.47 17.17 -18.74
C ALA A 178 -14.69 18.30 -18.01
N SER A 179 -15.38 19.37 -17.65
CA SER A 179 -14.76 20.57 -17.05
C SER A 179 -14.27 20.33 -15.62
N SER A 180 -13.37 21.17 -15.11
CA SER A 180 -12.94 21.21 -13.69
C SER A 180 -14.03 21.67 -12.69
N GLU A 181 -15.30 21.63 -13.11
CA GLU A 181 -16.49 21.91 -12.31
C GLU A 181 -17.37 20.64 -12.22
N THR A 182 -16.85 19.49 -12.63
CA THR A 182 -17.56 18.21 -12.63
C THR A 182 -16.77 17.23 -11.80
N ILE A 183 -17.48 16.28 -11.21
CA ILE A 183 -16.89 15.33 -10.27
C ILE A 183 -15.99 14.34 -11.00
N TRP A 184 -14.81 14.06 -10.45
CA TRP A 184 -13.96 12.94 -10.87
C TRP A 184 -14.36 11.69 -10.09
N SER A 185 -14.58 10.57 -10.79
CA SER A 185 -14.90 9.30 -10.13
C SER A 185 -13.77 8.85 -9.21
N HIS A 186 -14.07 8.47 -7.96
CA HIS A 186 -13.07 8.00 -7.00
C HIS A 186 -13.68 7.18 -5.87
N PHE A 187 -12.85 6.37 -5.22
CA PHE A 187 -13.03 5.87 -3.87
C PHE A 187 -12.34 6.80 -2.85
N SER A 188 -12.98 7.03 -1.69
CA SER A 188 -12.35 7.74 -0.57
C SER A 188 -12.99 7.38 0.77
N GLU A 189 -12.21 7.54 1.84
CA GLU A 189 -12.73 7.54 3.20
C GLU A 189 -13.32 8.92 3.56
N LEU A 190 -14.39 8.92 4.35
CA LEU A 190 -15.00 10.14 4.88
C LEU A 190 -14.21 10.62 6.08
N GLN A 191 -13.81 11.90 6.07
CA GLN A 191 -13.15 12.51 7.23
C GLN A 191 -14.03 12.46 8.48
N ASN A 192 -15.34 12.58 8.28
CA ASN A 192 -16.36 12.44 9.31
C ASN A 192 -17.35 11.36 8.86
N PRO A 193 -17.27 10.13 9.41
CA PRO A 193 -18.21 9.07 9.10
C PRO A 193 -19.66 9.50 9.34
N VAL A 194 -20.58 9.03 8.48
CA VAL A 194 -22.02 9.35 8.58
C VAL A 194 -22.71 8.30 9.46
N GLU A 195 -23.19 8.74 10.61
CA GLU A 195 -23.88 7.90 11.60
C GLU A 195 -25.39 7.80 11.32
N LEU A 196 -25.87 6.60 10.99
CA LEU A 196 -27.26 6.28 10.66
C LEU A 196 -27.87 5.29 11.66
N GLY A 197 -27.94 5.69 12.93
CA GLY A 197 -28.54 4.88 13.99
C GLY A 197 -27.56 3.85 14.54
N GLU A 198 -27.63 2.61 14.07
CA GLU A 198 -26.66 1.55 14.41
C GLU A 198 -25.65 1.27 13.29
N TRP A 199 -25.78 1.97 12.16
CA TRP A 199 -24.92 1.84 10.99
C TRP A 199 -24.01 3.05 10.84
N THR A 200 -22.78 2.84 10.39
CA THR A 200 -21.81 3.89 10.07
C THR A 200 -21.35 3.77 8.63
N ILE A 201 -21.38 4.87 7.88
CA ILE A 201 -20.74 4.97 6.56
C ILE A 201 -19.38 5.65 6.75
N SER A 202 -18.28 4.92 6.63
CA SER A 202 -16.92 5.44 6.78
C SER A 202 -16.21 5.74 5.46
N HIS A 203 -16.64 5.12 4.36
CA HIS A 203 -16.05 5.30 3.04
C HIS A 203 -17.14 5.28 1.96
N TYR A 204 -16.75 5.67 0.75
CA TYR A 204 -17.64 5.64 -0.40
C TYR A 204 -16.89 5.51 -1.72
N THR A 205 -17.60 5.01 -2.72
CA THR A 205 -17.22 5.16 -4.12
C THR A 205 -18.22 6.08 -4.79
N ILE A 206 -17.75 7.04 -5.58
CA ILE A 206 -18.59 7.89 -6.42
C ILE A 206 -18.17 7.74 -7.89
N SER A 207 -19.15 7.60 -8.78
CA SER A 207 -18.89 7.59 -10.21
C SER A 207 -20.04 8.20 -11.02
N SER A 208 -19.72 8.68 -12.22
CA SER A 208 -20.70 9.22 -13.14
C SER A 208 -21.39 8.11 -13.94
N LEU A 209 -22.67 8.32 -14.28
CA LEU A 209 -23.38 7.53 -15.30
C LEU A 209 -22.74 7.58 -16.70
N TYR A 210 -21.70 8.37 -16.90
CA TYR A 210 -21.01 8.55 -18.16
C TYR A 210 -19.56 8.02 -18.15
N SER A 211 -19.08 7.47 -17.04
CA SER A 211 -17.71 6.95 -16.92
C SER A 211 -17.53 5.57 -17.58
N GLY A 212 -18.59 4.77 -17.61
CA GLY A 212 -18.55 3.40 -18.15
C GLY A 212 -18.25 2.34 -17.08
N ILE A 213 -18.36 1.07 -17.47
CA ILE A 213 -18.18 -0.07 -16.56
C ILE A 213 -16.76 -0.13 -16.00
N GLY A 214 -15.74 0.16 -16.80
CA GLY A 214 -14.34 0.08 -16.37
C GLY A 214 -14.04 0.97 -15.17
N THR A 215 -14.45 2.23 -15.20
CA THR A 215 -14.30 3.14 -14.06
C THR A 215 -15.13 2.70 -12.87
N VAL A 216 -16.41 2.34 -13.06
CA VAL A 216 -17.26 1.90 -11.94
C VAL A 216 -16.67 0.68 -11.23
N VAL A 217 -16.21 -0.31 -11.99
CA VAL A 217 -15.60 -1.52 -11.40
C VAL A 217 -14.27 -1.19 -10.75
N HIS A 218 -13.38 -0.42 -11.40
CA HIS A 218 -12.11 0.03 -10.81
C HIS A 218 -12.32 0.66 -9.43
N GLU A 219 -13.21 1.63 -9.32
CA GLU A 219 -13.46 2.31 -8.05
C GLU A 219 -14.15 1.42 -7.00
N MET A 220 -14.93 0.43 -7.43
CA MET A 220 -15.53 -0.55 -6.51
C MET A 220 -14.50 -1.57 -6.01
N LEU A 221 -13.45 -1.87 -6.78
CA LEU A 221 -12.39 -2.77 -6.33
C LEU A 221 -11.55 -2.15 -5.20
N HIS A 222 -11.45 -0.83 -5.10
CA HIS A 222 -10.84 -0.19 -3.93
C HIS A 222 -11.59 -0.52 -2.64
N GLN A 223 -12.92 -0.64 -2.64
CA GLN A 223 -13.68 -1.11 -1.46
C GLN A 223 -13.38 -2.57 -1.09
N MET A 224 -12.70 -3.31 -1.97
CA MET A 224 -12.23 -4.68 -1.75
C MET A 224 -10.74 -4.73 -1.36
N GLY A 225 -10.10 -3.58 -1.16
CA GLY A 225 -8.68 -3.47 -0.81
C GLY A 225 -7.73 -3.44 -2.00
N ALA A 226 -8.23 -3.32 -3.24
CA ALA A 226 -7.36 -3.14 -4.39
C ALA A 226 -6.62 -1.80 -4.31
N LEU A 227 -5.40 -1.78 -4.84
CA LEU A 227 -4.52 -0.62 -4.84
C LEU A 227 -4.32 -0.13 -6.28
N ASP A 228 -4.11 1.17 -6.44
CA ASP A 228 -3.73 1.77 -7.71
C ASP A 228 -2.33 1.32 -8.12
N LEU A 229 -2.25 0.80 -9.34
CA LEU A 229 -1.04 0.23 -9.90
C LEU A 229 -0.50 0.98 -11.11
N TYR A 230 -1.08 2.14 -11.43
CA TYR A 230 -0.45 3.14 -12.30
C TYR A 230 0.52 4.04 -11.52
N ASP A 231 1.26 4.88 -12.25
CA ASP A 231 2.15 5.88 -11.66
C ASP A 231 1.33 6.99 -10.99
N VAL A 232 1.12 6.87 -9.68
CA VAL A 232 0.47 7.91 -8.87
C VAL A 232 1.42 9.09 -8.68
N HIS A 233 0.90 10.32 -8.70
CA HIS A 233 1.73 11.51 -8.49
C HIS A 233 2.08 11.69 -7.01
N SER A 234 3.36 11.94 -6.70
CA SER A 234 3.83 12.39 -5.40
C SER A 234 4.68 13.66 -5.56
N ASP A 235 4.96 14.35 -4.44
CA ASP A 235 5.86 15.50 -4.41
C ASP A 235 7.35 15.10 -4.56
N LEU A 236 7.66 13.81 -4.49
CA LEU A 236 9.00 13.28 -4.67
C LEU A 236 9.34 13.06 -6.15
N PRO A 237 10.60 13.24 -6.55
CA PRO A 237 11.04 12.87 -7.89
C PRO A 237 10.88 11.38 -8.18
N SER A 238 9.95 11.01 -9.07
CA SER A 238 9.90 9.67 -9.67
C SER A 238 10.10 9.70 -11.19
N SER A 239 10.47 8.54 -11.73
CA SER A 239 10.47 8.33 -13.17
C SER A 239 9.06 7.97 -13.61
N THR A 240 8.47 8.79 -14.48
CA THR A 240 7.15 8.48 -15.02
C THR A 240 7.16 7.12 -15.71
N TRP A 241 6.17 6.27 -15.44
CA TRP A 241 6.05 4.94 -16.05
C TRP A 241 4.57 4.56 -16.24
N LYS A 242 4.30 3.34 -16.73
CA LYS A 242 2.93 2.89 -17.01
C LYS A 242 2.32 2.00 -15.94
N GLY A 243 3.03 1.68 -14.87
CA GLY A 243 2.55 0.69 -13.91
C GLY A 243 2.38 -0.68 -14.56
N LEU A 244 1.26 -1.35 -14.29
CA LEU A 244 0.86 -2.55 -15.04
C LEU A 244 0.21 -2.26 -16.40
N GLY A 245 -0.04 -0.99 -16.75
CA GLY A 245 -0.60 -0.61 -18.04
C GLY A 245 -1.98 -1.19 -18.31
N ASP A 246 -2.25 -1.55 -19.56
CA ASP A 246 -3.55 -2.04 -20.04
C ASP A 246 -3.85 -3.47 -19.55
N TRP A 247 -2.90 -4.11 -18.86
CA TRP A 247 -2.99 -5.47 -18.34
C TRP A 247 -3.77 -5.59 -17.03
N ASP A 248 -3.91 -4.51 -16.25
CA ASP A 248 -4.60 -4.53 -14.97
C ASP A 248 -5.66 -3.43 -14.91
N ILE A 249 -6.87 -3.77 -14.44
CA ILE A 249 -7.93 -2.80 -14.23
C ILE A 249 -7.53 -1.72 -13.23
N MET A 250 -6.66 -2.04 -12.26
CA MET A 250 -6.13 -1.09 -11.28
C MET A 250 -5.02 -0.19 -11.86
N ALA A 251 -4.71 -0.34 -13.15
CA ALA A 251 -3.83 0.54 -13.92
C ALA A 251 -4.62 1.19 -15.06
N SER A 252 -4.09 1.25 -16.30
CA SER A 252 -4.83 1.81 -17.44
C SER A 252 -5.82 0.82 -18.07
N GLY A 253 -5.83 -0.44 -17.64
CA GLY A 253 -6.72 -1.47 -18.15
C GLY A 253 -8.21 -1.19 -17.90
N ASN A 254 -8.56 -0.32 -16.96
CA ASN A 254 -9.94 0.18 -16.81
C ASN A 254 -10.44 0.97 -18.03
N TRP A 255 -9.54 1.52 -18.85
CA TRP A 255 -9.87 2.29 -20.05
C TRP A 255 -9.88 1.47 -21.34
N ASN A 256 -9.64 0.16 -21.27
CA ASN A 256 -9.66 -0.72 -22.44
C ASN A 256 -11.02 -0.64 -23.17
N ASP A 257 -10.95 -0.53 -24.50
CA ASP A 257 -12.11 -0.26 -25.36
C ASP A 257 -12.95 0.95 -24.89
N ASN A 258 -12.28 2.04 -24.48
CA ASN A 258 -12.89 3.25 -23.90
C ASN A 258 -13.72 2.97 -22.63
N GLY A 259 -13.25 2.04 -21.79
CA GLY A 259 -13.89 1.65 -20.55
C GLY A 259 -15.08 0.72 -20.70
N ARG A 260 -15.31 0.18 -21.90
CA ARG A 260 -16.39 -0.77 -22.18
C ARG A 260 -16.02 -2.20 -21.80
N THR A 261 -14.77 -2.56 -22.02
CA THR A 261 -14.24 -3.91 -21.84
C THR A 261 -12.95 -3.80 -21.03
N PRO A 262 -13.03 -3.42 -19.74
CA PRO A 262 -11.86 -3.31 -18.89
C PRO A 262 -11.16 -4.66 -18.76
N SER A 263 -9.84 -4.68 -18.56
CA SER A 263 -9.11 -5.93 -18.32
C SER A 263 -9.58 -6.63 -17.03
N MET A 264 -9.40 -7.95 -16.93
CA MET A 264 -9.41 -8.62 -15.63
C MET A 264 -8.30 -8.05 -14.73
N PRO A 265 -8.44 -8.12 -13.38
CA PRO A 265 -7.37 -7.68 -12.50
C PRO A 265 -6.08 -8.46 -12.80
N GLY A 266 -4.95 -7.79 -12.65
CA GLY A 266 -3.66 -8.46 -12.61
C GLY A 266 -3.62 -9.46 -11.46
N SER A 267 -2.66 -10.37 -11.52
CA SER A 267 -2.50 -11.46 -10.56
C SER A 267 -2.32 -10.93 -9.13
N ALA A 268 -1.56 -9.83 -8.98
CA ALA A 268 -1.34 -9.17 -7.68
C ALA A 268 -2.62 -8.54 -7.13
N SER A 269 -3.39 -7.85 -7.99
CA SER A 269 -4.69 -7.27 -7.66
C SER A 269 -5.74 -8.33 -7.31
N LEU A 270 -5.75 -9.44 -8.04
CA LEU A 270 -6.64 -10.57 -7.81
C LEU A 270 -6.39 -11.22 -6.43
N ASP A 271 -5.13 -11.36 -6.05
CA ASP A 271 -4.75 -11.93 -4.75
C ASP A 271 -5.14 -11.00 -3.57
N ILE A 272 -4.87 -9.69 -3.67
CA ILE A 272 -5.14 -8.76 -2.55
C ILE A 272 -6.65 -8.59 -2.29
N ILE A 273 -7.49 -8.60 -3.32
CA ILE A 273 -8.95 -8.56 -3.15
C ILE A 273 -9.53 -9.90 -2.69
N GLY A 274 -8.70 -10.93 -2.49
CA GLY A 274 -9.12 -12.24 -2.00
C GLY A 274 -9.90 -13.08 -3.02
N ALA A 275 -9.73 -12.82 -4.32
CA ALA A 275 -10.40 -13.61 -5.34
C ALA A 275 -9.80 -15.01 -5.48
N SER A 276 -10.63 -15.98 -5.86
CA SER A 276 -10.25 -17.39 -5.92
C SER A 276 -9.31 -17.71 -7.10
N GLY A 277 -8.44 -18.70 -6.89
CA GLY A 277 -7.65 -19.34 -7.95
C GLY A 277 -6.14 -19.05 -7.92
N VAL A 278 -5.62 -18.43 -6.86
CA VAL A 278 -4.18 -18.31 -6.61
C VAL A 278 -3.65 -19.61 -6.00
N PHE A 279 -2.64 -20.21 -6.63
CA PHE A 279 -2.05 -21.48 -6.21
C PHE A 279 -0.56 -21.31 -5.91
N ASP A 280 -0.18 -21.49 -4.64
CA ASP A 280 1.22 -21.48 -4.22
C ASP A 280 1.96 -22.73 -4.68
N VAL A 281 3.01 -22.53 -5.47
CA VAL A 281 3.78 -23.60 -6.08
C VAL A 281 4.96 -23.98 -5.19
N ASP A 282 5.12 -25.27 -4.94
CA ASP A 282 6.33 -25.81 -4.32
C ASP A 282 7.50 -25.75 -5.31
N ILE A 283 8.37 -24.75 -5.12
CA ILE A 283 9.56 -24.52 -5.93
C ILE A 283 10.74 -25.46 -5.57
N THR A 284 10.55 -26.49 -4.76
CA THR A 284 11.62 -27.44 -4.38
C THR A 284 11.72 -28.67 -5.29
N GLN A 285 10.75 -28.87 -6.17
CA GLN A 285 10.67 -30.02 -7.07
C GLN A 285 10.09 -29.65 -8.43
N ASP A 286 10.41 -30.46 -9.45
CA ASP A 286 9.81 -30.32 -10.77
C ASP A 286 8.28 -30.46 -10.70
N GLY A 287 7.57 -29.75 -11.58
CA GLY A 287 6.12 -29.78 -11.61
C GLY A 287 5.56 -29.38 -12.97
N THR A 288 4.34 -29.85 -13.24
CA THR A 288 3.56 -29.45 -14.40
C THR A 288 2.23 -28.93 -13.89
N TYR A 289 1.90 -27.69 -14.24
CA TYR A 289 0.74 -26.98 -13.73
C TYR A 289 -0.11 -26.54 -14.91
N GLU A 290 -1.40 -26.84 -14.85
CA GLU A 290 -2.41 -26.26 -15.73
C GLU A 290 -2.95 -25.00 -15.07
N ILE A 291 -3.03 -23.91 -15.84
CA ILE A 291 -3.66 -22.66 -15.47
C ILE A 291 -4.82 -22.38 -16.42
N GLU A 292 -5.98 -22.12 -15.85
CA GLU A 292 -7.15 -21.65 -16.58
C GLU A 292 -7.02 -20.17 -16.92
N SER A 293 -7.73 -19.73 -17.96
CA SER A 293 -7.74 -18.32 -18.31
C SER A 293 -8.30 -17.46 -17.19
N MET A 294 -7.80 -16.22 -17.06
CA MET A 294 -8.31 -15.25 -16.10
C MET A 294 -9.81 -14.95 -16.25
N VAL A 295 -10.39 -15.13 -17.44
CA VAL A 295 -11.83 -14.96 -17.66
C VAL A 295 -12.65 -16.25 -17.46
N SER A 296 -12.01 -17.37 -17.10
CA SER A 296 -12.67 -18.65 -16.85
C SER A 296 -13.60 -18.55 -15.65
N LYS A 297 -14.75 -19.24 -15.74
CA LYS A 297 -15.74 -19.39 -14.66
C LYS A 297 -15.86 -20.81 -14.13
N SER A 298 -14.95 -21.71 -14.51
CA SER A 298 -14.97 -23.12 -14.08
C SER A 298 -14.30 -23.38 -12.72
N GLY A 299 -13.76 -22.35 -12.07
CA GLY A 299 -12.89 -22.47 -10.90
C GLY A 299 -11.47 -22.89 -11.28
N GLY A 300 -10.72 -23.50 -10.36
CA GLY A 300 -9.39 -24.04 -10.64
C GLY A 300 -8.23 -23.08 -10.40
N ASN A 301 -7.04 -23.46 -10.89
CA ASN A 301 -5.83 -22.65 -10.78
C ASN A 301 -5.84 -21.58 -11.88
N ARG A 302 -5.83 -20.30 -11.52
CA ARG A 302 -5.83 -19.17 -12.44
C ARG A 302 -4.53 -18.39 -12.38
N VAL A 303 -3.90 -18.38 -11.21
CA VAL A 303 -2.60 -17.76 -10.95
C VAL A 303 -1.68 -18.79 -10.28
N LEU A 304 -0.46 -18.95 -10.77
CA LEU A 304 0.60 -19.64 -10.02
C LEU A 304 1.43 -18.61 -9.25
N SER A 305 1.58 -18.83 -7.95
CA SER A 305 2.38 -18.01 -7.05
C SER A 305 3.68 -18.74 -6.71
N LEU A 306 4.82 -18.13 -7.05
CA LEU A 306 6.16 -18.69 -6.84
C LEU A 306 7.00 -17.72 -6.00
N ASP A 307 7.22 -18.05 -4.74
CA ASP A 307 8.08 -17.24 -3.86
C ASP A 307 9.52 -17.14 -4.42
N THR A 308 10.08 -15.94 -4.37
CA THR A 308 11.47 -15.67 -4.76
C THR A 308 12.31 -15.27 -3.54
N ALA A 309 11.73 -14.50 -2.62
CA ALA A 309 12.34 -14.06 -1.36
C ALA A 309 11.24 -13.76 -0.32
N PRO A 310 11.58 -13.49 0.96
CA PRO A 310 10.58 -13.08 1.94
C PRO A 310 9.80 -11.84 1.47
N GLY A 311 8.49 -11.97 1.31
CA GLY A 311 7.60 -10.91 0.82
C GLY A 311 7.71 -10.64 -0.69
N GLU A 312 8.37 -11.52 -1.46
CA GLU A 312 8.57 -11.34 -2.90
C GLU A 312 8.20 -12.62 -3.66
N ARG A 313 7.47 -12.47 -4.77
CA ARG A 313 6.99 -13.60 -5.57
C ARG A 313 6.83 -13.26 -7.05
N VAL A 314 6.84 -14.31 -7.86
CA VAL A 314 6.43 -14.26 -9.27
C VAL A 314 5.02 -14.82 -9.37
N LEU A 315 4.14 -14.09 -10.03
CA LEU A 315 2.78 -14.50 -10.32
C LEU A 315 2.64 -14.78 -11.82
N ILE A 316 2.02 -15.90 -12.18
CA ILE A 316 1.90 -16.35 -13.58
C ILE A 316 0.42 -16.56 -13.87
N SER A 317 -0.12 -15.86 -14.87
CA SER A 317 -1.51 -15.97 -15.30
C SER A 317 -1.64 -16.20 -16.80
N PHE A 318 -2.78 -16.74 -17.24
CA PHE A 318 -3.12 -16.91 -18.65
C PHE A 318 -4.19 -15.90 -19.09
N ARG A 319 -3.80 -14.98 -19.97
CA ARG A 319 -4.67 -13.95 -20.56
C ARG A 319 -5.15 -14.42 -21.93
N SER A 320 -6.44 -14.75 -22.08
CA SER A 320 -7.00 -15.26 -23.34
C SER A 320 -7.72 -14.18 -24.14
N ASP A 321 -7.90 -14.41 -25.45
CA ASP A 321 -8.71 -13.54 -26.33
C ASP A 321 -10.20 -13.84 -26.15
N SER A 322 -10.72 -13.61 -24.94
CA SER A 322 -12.13 -13.82 -24.63
C SER A 322 -12.58 -13.01 -23.41
N GLY A 323 -13.90 -12.88 -23.23
CA GLY A 323 -14.47 -12.12 -22.11
C GLY A 323 -13.96 -10.69 -22.04
N PHE A 324 -13.71 -10.22 -20.82
CA PHE A 324 -13.15 -8.90 -20.56
C PHE A 324 -11.67 -8.74 -20.98
N ASP A 325 -10.93 -9.84 -21.15
CA ASP A 325 -9.55 -9.81 -21.62
C ASP A 325 -9.43 -9.72 -23.16
N SER A 326 -10.56 -9.76 -23.90
CA SER A 326 -10.57 -9.62 -25.38
C SER A 326 -10.09 -8.26 -25.89
N ALA A 327 -10.05 -7.24 -25.03
CA ALA A 327 -9.57 -5.89 -25.35
C ALA A 327 -8.11 -5.64 -24.95
N LEU A 328 -7.40 -6.66 -24.44
CA LEU A 328 -5.98 -6.56 -24.10
C LEU A 328 -5.09 -6.31 -25.32
N PRO A 329 -3.89 -5.73 -25.14
CA PRO A 329 -2.94 -5.50 -26.22
C PRO A 329 -2.30 -6.79 -26.78
N GLY A 330 -2.44 -7.91 -26.07
CA GLY A 330 -1.95 -9.24 -26.46
C GLY A 330 -2.56 -10.36 -25.62
N HIS A 331 -2.28 -11.62 -26.00
CA HIS A 331 -2.81 -12.80 -25.32
C HIS A 331 -1.76 -13.90 -25.20
N GLY A 332 -1.68 -14.53 -24.04
CA GLY A 332 -0.66 -15.51 -23.70
C GLY A 332 -0.42 -15.58 -22.20
N ILE A 333 0.75 -16.06 -21.82
CA ILE A 333 1.15 -16.11 -20.41
C ILE A 333 1.71 -14.75 -19.99
N LEU A 334 1.08 -14.12 -19.01
CA LEU A 334 1.56 -12.89 -18.40
C LEU A 334 2.30 -13.24 -17.11
N VAL A 335 3.44 -12.57 -16.89
CA VAL A 335 4.27 -12.78 -15.70
C VAL A 335 4.38 -11.47 -14.96
N GLU A 336 3.96 -11.49 -13.69
CA GLU A 336 4.06 -10.38 -12.77
C GLU A 336 5.13 -10.66 -11.72
N TYR A 337 5.86 -9.63 -11.32
CA TYR A 337 6.73 -9.66 -10.15
C TYR A 337 6.13 -8.77 -9.07
N GLN A 338 5.95 -9.31 -7.86
CA GLN A 338 5.41 -8.59 -6.72
C GLN A 338 6.42 -8.55 -5.56
N ASP A 339 6.55 -7.41 -4.91
CA ASP A 339 7.38 -7.17 -3.74
C ASP A 339 6.59 -6.39 -2.69
N LEU A 340 6.05 -7.10 -1.69
CA LEU A 340 5.23 -6.53 -0.61
C LEU A 340 6.02 -5.61 0.34
N ASN A 341 7.34 -5.53 0.20
CA ASN A 341 8.18 -4.65 1.00
C ASN A 341 8.41 -3.28 0.33
N ASN A 342 7.78 -3.06 -0.83
CA ASN A 342 7.84 -1.82 -1.58
C ASN A 342 6.49 -1.10 -1.55
N GLY A 343 6.53 0.23 -1.65
CA GLY A 343 5.33 1.07 -1.71
C GLY A 343 4.67 1.31 -0.35
N ASN A 344 3.63 2.16 -0.34
CA ASN A 344 2.75 2.34 0.82
C ASN A 344 1.31 1.99 0.44
N SER A 345 0.78 0.91 1.02
CA SER A 345 -0.60 0.48 0.80
C SER A 345 -1.62 1.35 1.53
N GLU A 346 -1.25 1.95 2.67
CA GLU A 346 -2.15 2.83 3.45
C GLU A 346 -2.52 4.09 2.65
N ASP A 347 -1.54 4.67 1.95
CA ASP A 347 -1.73 5.86 1.13
C ASP A 347 -2.06 5.52 -0.34
N ASN A 348 -2.19 4.24 -0.68
CA ASN A 348 -2.42 3.78 -2.05
C ASN A 348 -1.35 4.28 -3.05
N THR A 349 -0.09 4.38 -2.62
CA THR A 349 1.05 4.86 -3.43
C THR A 349 2.06 3.77 -3.75
N VAL A 350 1.58 2.54 -3.93
CA VAL A 350 2.44 1.35 -3.98
C VAL A 350 3.31 1.22 -5.24
N ASN A 351 2.93 1.90 -6.33
CA ASN A 351 3.59 1.79 -7.63
C ASN A 351 4.16 3.15 -8.13
N HIS A 352 4.51 4.06 -7.21
CA HIS A 352 5.02 5.39 -7.57
C HIS A 352 6.39 5.38 -8.28
N ASP A 353 7.30 4.46 -7.95
CA ASP A 353 8.63 4.34 -8.58
C ASP A 353 8.80 2.99 -9.27
N PRO A 354 9.11 2.93 -10.59
CA PRO A 354 9.34 1.67 -11.29
C PRO A 354 10.50 0.82 -10.72
N ASN A 355 11.47 1.43 -10.05
CA ASN A 355 12.59 0.70 -9.43
C ASN A 355 12.22 0.05 -8.10
N ASN A 356 11.19 0.58 -7.44
CA ASN A 356 10.68 0.15 -6.14
C ASN A 356 9.17 -0.11 -6.25
N ALA A 357 8.73 -0.71 -7.36
CA ALA A 357 7.32 -1.02 -7.57
C ALA A 357 6.88 -2.18 -6.67
N TRP A 358 5.65 -2.12 -6.17
CA TRP A 358 5.00 -3.22 -5.48
C TRP A 358 4.61 -4.34 -6.43
N ALA A 359 4.16 -4.00 -7.65
CA ALA A 359 3.91 -4.97 -8.71
C ALA A 359 4.34 -4.42 -10.09
N ARG A 360 4.88 -5.29 -10.94
CA ARG A 360 5.25 -4.96 -12.32
C ARG A 360 5.14 -6.17 -13.25
N ILE A 361 4.94 -5.90 -14.54
CA ILE A 361 5.01 -6.93 -15.59
C ILE A 361 6.48 -7.24 -15.92
N ILE A 362 6.78 -8.53 -16.10
CA ILE A 362 8.00 -9.00 -16.77
C ILE A 362 7.66 -9.29 -18.22
N GLU A 363 7.94 -8.33 -19.11
CA GLU A 363 7.61 -8.42 -20.53
C GLU A 363 8.44 -9.50 -21.24
N ALA A 364 7.78 -10.35 -22.01
CA ALA A 364 8.41 -11.51 -22.68
C ALA A 364 9.45 -11.11 -23.74
N ASP A 365 9.29 -9.96 -24.38
CA ASP A 365 10.24 -9.42 -25.35
C ASP A 365 11.46 -8.72 -24.69
N GLY A 366 11.40 -8.45 -23.38
CA GLY A 366 12.46 -7.88 -22.56
C GLY A 366 12.83 -6.44 -22.92
N ASP A 367 11.93 -5.67 -23.50
CA ASP A 367 12.19 -4.29 -23.90
C ASP A 367 11.91 -3.24 -22.80
N ASP A 368 11.32 -3.66 -21.69
CA ASP A 368 10.94 -2.86 -20.52
C ASP A 368 10.06 -1.65 -20.91
N ALA A 369 9.16 -1.78 -21.88
CA ALA A 369 8.35 -0.70 -22.42
C ALA A 369 7.49 -0.01 -21.35
N LEU A 370 6.80 -0.77 -20.49
CA LEU A 370 6.00 -0.22 -19.39
C LEU A 370 6.84 0.61 -18.41
N ILE A 371 7.99 0.07 -17.99
CA ILE A 371 8.94 0.74 -17.08
C ILE A 371 9.57 1.97 -17.74
N ARG A 372 9.83 1.91 -19.05
CA ARG A 372 10.44 3.00 -19.82
C ARG A 372 9.41 3.99 -20.36
N ASN A 373 8.14 3.86 -19.96
CA ASN A 373 7.02 4.72 -20.40
C ASN A 373 6.89 4.82 -21.93
N ARG A 374 7.08 3.71 -22.65
CA ARG A 374 7.06 3.67 -24.12
C ARG A 374 5.68 3.40 -24.69
N ASP A 375 4.97 2.46 -24.10
CA ASP A 375 3.58 2.11 -24.38
C ASP A 375 2.96 1.50 -23.11
N SER A 376 1.63 1.33 -23.12
CA SER A 376 0.84 0.79 -22.01
C SER A 376 0.71 -0.74 -22.07
N GLY A 377 1.50 -1.40 -22.91
CA GLY A 377 1.45 -2.84 -23.14
C GLY A 377 1.36 -3.20 -24.62
N SER A 378 1.86 -4.38 -24.97
CA SER A 378 1.99 -4.85 -26.35
C SER A 378 1.78 -6.36 -26.49
N GLU A 379 1.53 -6.83 -27.71
CA GLU A 379 1.47 -8.28 -28.00
C GLU A 379 2.76 -9.01 -27.58
N GLY A 380 3.91 -8.32 -27.60
CA GLY A 380 5.22 -8.85 -27.24
C GLY A 380 5.43 -9.11 -25.75
N ASP A 381 4.55 -8.62 -24.89
CA ASP A 381 4.73 -8.71 -23.44
C ASP A 381 4.40 -10.12 -22.91
N THR A 382 3.59 -10.88 -23.64
CA THR A 382 3.10 -12.20 -23.22
C THR A 382 3.97 -13.34 -23.73
N PHE A 383 4.22 -14.32 -22.86
CA PHE A 383 5.00 -15.51 -23.21
C PHE A 383 4.17 -16.51 -24.02
N SER A 384 4.74 -16.96 -25.13
CA SER A 384 4.19 -17.93 -26.07
C SER A 384 4.76 -19.34 -25.88
N ILE A 385 4.19 -20.33 -26.59
CA ILE A 385 4.61 -21.74 -26.51
C ILE A 385 6.11 -21.90 -26.82
N ASN A 386 6.81 -22.65 -25.97
CA ASN A 386 8.26 -22.91 -25.94
C ASN A 386 9.12 -21.75 -25.42
N GLU A 387 8.54 -20.63 -25.00
CA GLU A 387 9.29 -19.60 -24.31
C GLU A 387 9.51 -19.97 -22.85
N THR A 388 10.58 -19.40 -22.29
CA THR A 388 11.06 -19.75 -20.94
C THR A 388 11.40 -18.50 -20.16
N PHE A 389 11.16 -18.55 -18.85
CA PHE A 389 11.54 -17.49 -17.91
C PHE A 389 11.96 -18.09 -16.57
N GLY A 390 12.58 -17.27 -15.72
CA GLY A 390 13.15 -17.68 -14.43
C GLY A 390 14.68 -17.70 -14.45
N SER A 391 15.30 -18.87 -14.32
CA SER A 391 16.77 -19.00 -14.34
C SER A 391 17.35 -18.94 -15.77
N THR A 392 16.55 -19.29 -16.77
CA THR A 392 16.87 -19.27 -18.20
C THR A 392 15.80 -18.54 -19.01
N GLY A 393 16.14 -18.10 -20.23
CA GLY A 393 15.25 -17.24 -21.04
C GLY A 393 15.22 -15.81 -20.49
N ILE A 394 14.03 -15.26 -20.25
CA ILE A 394 13.88 -14.01 -19.51
C ILE A 394 14.25 -14.25 -18.04
N LYS A 395 15.36 -13.64 -17.61
CA LYS A 395 15.95 -13.91 -16.31
C LYS A 395 15.26 -13.12 -15.21
N ILE A 396 14.74 -13.82 -14.21
CA ILE A 396 14.08 -13.20 -13.07
C ILE A 396 15.02 -13.18 -11.88
N ARG A 397 15.22 -11.99 -11.32
CA ARG A 397 15.99 -11.76 -10.10
C ARG A 397 15.10 -11.13 -9.05
N ASP A 398 15.29 -11.56 -7.82
CA ASP A 398 14.65 -10.89 -6.69
C ASP A 398 15.25 -9.52 -6.39
N ASN A 399 14.60 -8.74 -5.53
CA ASN A 399 15.06 -7.44 -5.08
C ASN A 399 16.24 -7.53 -4.10
N ARG A 400 16.89 -8.70 -4.02
CA ARG A 400 18.17 -8.95 -3.32
C ARG A 400 19.26 -9.29 -4.34
N GLY A 401 18.92 -9.31 -5.63
CA GLY A 401 19.80 -9.57 -6.76
C GLY A 401 20.04 -11.05 -7.06
N ARG A 402 19.36 -11.97 -6.38
CA ARG A 402 19.51 -13.43 -6.57
C ARG A 402 18.72 -13.86 -7.79
N LEU A 403 19.34 -14.65 -8.67
CA LEU A 403 18.63 -15.32 -9.75
C LEU A 403 17.78 -16.44 -9.16
N VAL A 404 16.51 -16.53 -9.55
CA VAL A 404 15.66 -17.65 -9.16
C VAL A 404 16.27 -18.96 -9.65
N HIS A 405 16.13 -20.05 -8.88
CA HIS A 405 16.75 -21.33 -9.22
C HIS A 405 15.94 -22.14 -10.22
N TRP A 406 14.66 -21.83 -10.39
CA TRP A 406 13.73 -22.57 -11.25
C TRP A 406 13.67 -22.01 -12.66
N THR A 407 13.28 -22.85 -13.63
CA THR A 407 12.92 -22.42 -14.99
C THR A 407 11.49 -22.84 -15.29
N ALA A 408 10.67 -21.87 -15.68
CA ALA A 408 9.34 -22.09 -16.23
C ALA A 408 9.40 -22.17 -17.76
N THR A 409 8.68 -23.12 -18.33
CA THR A 409 8.50 -23.29 -19.77
C THR A 409 7.01 -23.33 -20.10
N VAL A 410 6.58 -22.50 -21.04
CA VAL A 410 5.21 -22.54 -21.57
C VAL A 410 5.11 -23.73 -22.53
N SER A 411 4.54 -24.84 -22.06
CA SER A 411 4.53 -26.09 -22.83
C SER A 411 3.35 -26.19 -23.81
N GLN A 412 2.19 -25.67 -23.42
CA GLN A 412 0.95 -25.66 -24.21
C GLN A 412 0.11 -24.43 -23.87
N ILE A 413 -0.60 -23.90 -24.88
CA ILE A 413 -1.65 -22.89 -24.73
C ILE A 413 -2.82 -23.34 -25.61
N ASN A 414 -4.00 -23.41 -25.01
CA ASN A 414 -5.28 -23.66 -25.65
C ASN A 414 -6.19 -22.43 -25.46
N GLU A 415 -7.44 -22.48 -25.93
CA GLU A 415 -8.38 -21.36 -25.78
C GLU A 415 -8.77 -21.10 -24.30
N GLU A 416 -8.89 -22.15 -23.49
CA GLU A 416 -9.39 -22.07 -22.10
C GLU A 416 -8.29 -22.22 -21.04
N SER A 417 -7.17 -22.86 -21.36
CA SER A 417 -6.09 -23.16 -20.41
C SER A 417 -4.70 -23.20 -21.04
N ALA A 418 -3.67 -23.09 -20.21
CA ALA A 418 -2.28 -23.25 -20.58
C ALA A 418 -1.53 -24.16 -19.59
N ILE A 419 -0.44 -24.78 -20.04
CA ILE A 419 0.37 -25.69 -19.22
C ILE A 419 1.77 -25.12 -19.03
N ILE A 420 2.16 -24.87 -17.78
CA ILE A 420 3.48 -24.43 -17.36
C ILE A 420 4.25 -25.62 -16.79
N GLU A 421 5.41 -25.91 -17.38
CA GLU A 421 6.36 -26.88 -16.84
C GLU A 421 7.45 -26.15 -16.06
N LEU A 422 7.59 -26.47 -14.77
CA LEU A 422 8.66 -25.99 -13.92
C LEU A 422 9.75 -27.06 -13.78
N THR A 423 10.98 -26.63 -14.02
CA THR A 423 12.17 -27.46 -13.87
C THR A 423 13.11 -26.86 -12.84
N MET A 424 13.56 -27.70 -11.92
CA MET A 424 14.45 -27.36 -10.83
C MET A 424 15.81 -28.02 -11.07
N PRO A 425 16.92 -27.27 -11.12
CA PRO A 425 18.23 -27.88 -11.14
C PRO A 425 18.43 -28.68 -9.85
N ASN A 426 18.85 -29.95 -9.96
CA ASN A 426 18.96 -30.91 -8.85
C ASN A 426 19.45 -30.27 -7.53
N SER A 427 18.62 -30.43 -6.49
CA SER A 427 18.79 -30.15 -5.07
C SER A 427 19.86 -29.13 -4.67
N GLN A 428 19.55 -27.84 -4.75
CA GLN A 428 20.24 -26.87 -3.90
C GLN A 428 19.89 -27.18 -2.44
N THR A 429 20.84 -27.76 -1.70
CA THR A 429 20.68 -27.96 -0.25
C THR A 429 21.03 -26.71 0.55
N THR A 430 21.74 -25.78 -0.11
CA THR A 430 22.21 -24.52 0.44
C THR A 430 21.29 -23.39 0.00
N SER A 431 20.78 -22.62 0.97
CA SER A 431 20.04 -21.38 0.71
C SER A 431 20.94 -20.18 1.00
N VAL A 432 20.89 -19.18 0.12
CA VAL A 432 21.66 -17.94 0.23
C VAL A 432 20.69 -16.77 0.18
N LEU A 433 20.68 -15.91 1.18
CA LEU A 433 19.87 -14.69 1.23
C LEU A 433 20.79 -13.47 1.37
N THR A 434 20.82 -12.63 0.34
CA THR A 434 21.55 -11.35 0.35
C THR A 434 20.68 -10.24 0.94
N GLN A 435 21.29 -9.12 1.32
CA GLN A 435 20.54 -7.90 1.64
C GLN A 435 19.84 -7.34 0.39
N ARG A 436 18.79 -6.53 0.59
CA ARG A 436 18.03 -5.89 -0.49
C ARG A 436 18.92 -4.94 -1.29
N THR A 437 18.64 -4.82 -2.59
CA THR A 437 19.35 -3.94 -3.51
C THR A 437 18.73 -2.54 -3.48
N PRO A 438 19.52 -1.48 -3.71
CA PRO A 438 20.97 -1.45 -3.71
C PRO A 438 21.55 -1.62 -2.29
N LEU A 439 22.69 -2.30 -2.19
CA LEU A 439 23.43 -2.44 -0.94
C LEU A 439 24.00 -1.07 -0.53
N GLN A 440 23.66 -0.59 0.66
CA GLN A 440 24.18 0.67 1.19
C GLN A 440 25.25 0.42 2.25
N LEU A 441 26.41 1.06 2.10
CA LEU A 441 27.56 0.89 3.00
C LEU A 441 28.04 2.22 3.56
N LEU A 442 28.00 2.36 4.88
CA LEU A 442 28.70 3.42 5.61
C LEU A 442 30.21 3.11 5.71
N GLU A 443 30.99 4.11 6.12
CA GLU A 443 32.42 3.91 6.36
C GLU A 443 32.66 2.85 7.45
N GLY A 444 33.45 1.83 7.10
CA GLY A 444 33.76 0.70 7.98
C GLY A 444 32.74 -0.45 7.95
N GLU A 445 31.62 -0.30 7.25
CA GLU A 445 30.60 -1.34 7.13
C GLU A 445 30.96 -2.44 6.12
N LYS A 446 30.22 -3.53 6.25
CA LYS A 446 30.23 -4.68 5.35
C LYS A 446 28.80 -5.15 5.11
N SER A 447 28.51 -5.51 3.87
CA SER A 447 27.29 -6.22 3.49
C SER A 447 27.48 -7.72 3.71
N LEU A 448 26.42 -8.38 4.17
CA LEU A 448 26.40 -9.79 4.53
C LEU A 448 25.40 -10.55 3.67
N ALA A 449 25.72 -11.81 3.39
CA ALA A 449 24.76 -12.80 2.94
C ALA A 449 24.55 -13.84 4.05
N THR A 450 23.30 -14.15 4.35
CA THR A 450 22.92 -15.20 5.28
C THR A 450 22.85 -16.51 4.48
N VAL A 451 23.69 -17.47 4.84
CA VAL A 451 23.79 -18.77 4.17
C VAL A 451 23.32 -19.86 5.12
N TYR A 452 22.35 -20.66 4.70
CA TYR A 452 21.90 -21.84 5.42
C TYR A 452 22.35 -23.11 4.69
N THR A 453 22.94 -24.06 5.42
CA THR A 453 23.29 -25.38 4.89
C THR A 453 23.00 -26.49 5.91
N PRO A 454 22.46 -27.66 5.52
CA PRO A 454 22.13 -28.73 6.45
C PRO A 454 23.36 -29.47 7.01
N VAL A 455 24.52 -29.34 6.36
CA VAL A 455 25.78 -29.99 6.74
C VAL A 455 26.92 -28.99 6.66
N GLN A 456 28.03 -29.27 7.36
CA GLN A 456 29.23 -28.47 7.18
C GLN A 456 29.66 -28.51 5.70
N CYS A 457 29.90 -27.33 5.12
CA CYS A 457 30.30 -27.22 3.73
C CYS A 457 31.44 -26.22 3.55
N LYS A 458 32.18 -26.37 2.45
CA LYS A 458 33.09 -25.35 1.98
C LYS A 458 32.32 -24.41 1.05
N LEU A 459 32.06 -23.20 1.51
CA LEU A 459 31.38 -22.15 0.74
C LEU A 459 32.35 -21.51 -0.25
N ILE A 460 31.96 -21.46 -1.52
CA ILE A 460 32.71 -20.81 -2.60
C ILE A 460 32.01 -19.48 -2.92
N LEU A 461 32.72 -18.37 -2.68
CA LEU A 461 32.30 -17.05 -3.08
C LEU A 461 33.12 -16.62 -4.29
N ASN A 462 32.48 -16.48 -5.44
CA ASN A 462 33.11 -16.01 -6.67
C ASN A 462 32.43 -14.71 -7.10
N ILE A 463 32.76 -13.62 -6.42
CA ILE A 463 32.07 -12.32 -6.52
C ILE A 463 33.05 -11.19 -6.86
N SER A 464 32.53 -10.17 -7.55
CA SER A 464 33.27 -8.99 -8.01
C SER A 464 32.39 -7.75 -7.84
N ALA A 465 32.96 -6.69 -7.27
CA ALA A 465 32.28 -5.42 -7.04
C ALA A 465 32.60 -4.32 -8.07
N ASP A 466 33.61 -4.55 -8.92
CA ASP A 466 34.22 -3.54 -9.79
C ASP A 466 34.21 -3.92 -11.29
N LEU A 467 33.32 -4.83 -11.70
CA LEU A 467 33.27 -5.43 -13.05
C LEU A 467 34.57 -6.16 -13.45
N GLY A 468 35.54 -6.29 -12.54
CA GLY A 468 36.74 -7.09 -12.73
C GLY A 468 36.45 -8.59 -12.66
N THR A 469 37.45 -9.40 -12.98
CA THR A 469 37.35 -10.86 -12.82
C THR A 469 37.12 -11.18 -11.34
N PRO A 470 36.04 -11.88 -10.98
CA PRO A 470 35.78 -12.22 -9.59
C PRO A 470 36.90 -13.08 -9.03
N THR A 471 37.18 -12.88 -7.73
CA THR A 471 38.20 -13.65 -7.01
C THR A 471 37.50 -14.70 -6.16
N GLU A 472 37.86 -15.95 -6.38
CA GLU A 472 37.29 -17.06 -5.63
C GLU A 472 37.84 -17.09 -4.20
N VAL A 473 36.93 -17.07 -3.24
CA VAL A 473 37.21 -17.18 -1.81
C VAL A 473 36.50 -18.42 -1.27
N GLU A 474 37.28 -19.32 -0.67
CA GLU A 474 36.77 -20.51 0.00
C GLU A 474 36.66 -20.27 1.51
N ILE A 475 35.51 -20.59 2.10
CA ILE A 475 35.24 -20.42 3.54
C ILE A 475 34.58 -21.69 4.07
N ASP A 476 35.14 -22.30 5.12
CA ASP A 476 34.47 -23.40 5.82
C ASP A 476 33.34 -22.85 6.70
N ILE A 477 32.09 -23.25 6.44
CA ILE A 477 30.91 -22.87 7.23
C ILE A 477 30.30 -24.11 7.93
N PRO A 478 29.88 -23.98 9.20
CA PRO A 478 29.21 -25.07 9.91
C PRO A 478 27.81 -25.35 9.35
N ALA A 479 27.25 -26.50 9.71
CA ALA A 479 25.83 -26.75 9.50
C ALA A 479 24.97 -25.72 10.26
N GLY A 480 23.85 -25.29 9.65
CA GLY A 480 22.99 -24.23 10.14
C GLY A 480 23.19 -22.92 9.37
N THR A 481 22.85 -21.81 10.02
CA THR A 481 22.92 -20.46 9.44
C THR A 481 24.26 -19.79 9.74
N SER A 482 24.88 -19.19 8.74
CA SER A 482 26.12 -18.42 8.84
C SER A 482 26.01 -17.10 8.06
N ASP A 483 26.42 -16.00 8.68
CA ASP A 483 26.52 -14.70 7.99
C ASP A 483 27.92 -14.52 7.40
N VAL A 484 27.97 -14.32 6.09
CA VAL A 484 29.21 -14.28 5.33
C VAL A 484 29.35 -12.90 4.65
N PRO A 485 30.49 -12.21 4.84
CA PRO A 485 30.70 -10.91 4.19
C PRO A 485 30.86 -11.06 2.68
N ILE A 486 30.06 -10.30 1.93
CA ILE A 486 30.07 -10.30 0.45
C ILE A 486 30.66 -9.01 -0.14
N LEU A 487 30.64 -7.92 0.62
CA LEU A 487 31.21 -6.65 0.18
C LEU A 487 31.58 -5.82 1.41
N ARG A 488 32.75 -5.17 1.42
CA ARG A 488 33.13 -4.20 2.44
C ARG A 488 33.28 -2.83 1.80
N HIS A 489 33.01 -1.78 2.58
CA HIS A 489 33.24 -0.40 2.15
C HIS A 489 34.68 -0.18 1.63
N SER A 490 35.67 -0.86 2.23
CA SER A 490 37.09 -0.75 1.87
C SER A 490 37.50 -1.49 0.60
N ASP A 491 36.65 -2.36 0.03
CA ASP A 491 37.05 -3.28 -1.04
C ASP A 491 37.19 -2.59 -2.41
N SER A 492 36.54 -1.44 -2.58
CA SER A 492 36.62 -0.63 -3.80
C SER A 492 36.88 0.84 -3.47
N SER A 493 37.53 1.58 -4.36
CA SER A 493 37.63 3.04 -4.27
C SER A 493 36.44 3.76 -4.93
N LEU A 494 35.59 3.02 -5.64
CA LEU A 494 34.38 3.59 -6.26
C LEU A 494 33.34 3.94 -5.18
N GLN A 495 32.46 4.88 -5.51
CA GLN A 495 31.31 5.26 -4.66
C GLN A 495 30.09 4.41 -4.95
N VAL A 496 29.92 3.97 -6.21
CA VAL A 496 28.82 3.10 -6.65
C VAL A 496 29.37 1.98 -7.54
N GLY A 497 28.65 0.86 -7.61
CA GLY A 497 29.00 -0.25 -8.49
C GLY A 497 27.95 -1.35 -8.53
N THR A 498 28.31 -2.47 -9.13
CA THR A 498 27.45 -3.66 -9.17
C THR A 498 28.25 -4.86 -8.66
N LEU A 499 27.72 -5.50 -7.62
CA LEU A 499 28.22 -6.76 -7.10
C LEU A 499 27.68 -7.88 -7.99
N THR A 500 28.55 -8.61 -8.66
CA THR A 500 28.18 -9.71 -9.55
C THR A 500 28.97 -10.96 -9.20
N GLY A 501 28.35 -12.12 -9.32
CA GLY A 501 29.05 -13.37 -9.10
C GLY A 501 28.14 -14.52 -8.68
N THR A 502 28.72 -15.49 -7.99
CA THR A 502 28.02 -16.67 -7.50
C THR A 502 28.42 -17.03 -6.07
N ILE A 503 27.47 -17.54 -5.29
CA ILE A 503 27.68 -18.04 -3.92
C ILE A 503 27.08 -19.44 -3.82
N GLY A 504 27.85 -20.42 -3.36
CA GLY A 504 27.33 -21.77 -3.14
C GLY A 504 28.34 -22.70 -2.48
N CYS A 505 27.86 -23.78 -1.85
CA CYS A 505 28.73 -24.81 -1.30
C CYS A 505 29.43 -25.59 -2.43
N GLU A 506 30.65 -26.08 -2.17
CA GLU A 506 31.37 -26.96 -3.08
C GLU A 506 30.53 -28.19 -3.43
N GLY A 507 30.23 -28.36 -4.73
CA GLY A 507 29.41 -29.46 -5.24
C GLY A 507 27.92 -29.15 -5.41
N ASP A 508 27.43 -28.04 -4.85
CA ASP A 508 26.08 -27.53 -5.08
C ASP A 508 26.05 -26.61 -6.32
N ASN A 509 24.86 -26.41 -6.90
CA ASN A 509 24.63 -25.38 -7.91
C ASN A 509 24.67 -24.00 -7.24
N PRO A 510 25.61 -23.10 -7.57
CA PRO A 510 25.76 -21.85 -6.85
C PRO A 510 24.70 -20.84 -7.29
N VAL A 511 24.22 -20.02 -6.34
CA VAL A 511 23.25 -18.95 -6.58
C VAL A 511 23.94 -17.79 -7.27
N SER A 512 23.43 -17.36 -8.42
CA SER A 512 23.94 -16.18 -9.12
C SER A 512 23.40 -14.91 -8.47
N ILE A 513 24.30 -14.00 -8.09
CA ILE A 513 23.94 -12.69 -7.53
C ILE A 513 24.32 -11.56 -8.49
N ARG A 514 23.48 -10.54 -8.54
CA ARG A 514 23.70 -9.27 -9.21
C ARG A 514 22.94 -8.18 -8.45
N SER A 515 23.65 -7.38 -7.67
CA SER A 515 23.05 -6.33 -6.85
C SER A 515 23.81 -5.03 -7.05
N SER A 516 23.09 -3.91 -7.19
CA SER A 516 23.72 -2.59 -7.15
C SER A 516 24.23 -2.33 -5.74
N TRP A 517 25.29 -1.55 -5.61
CA TRP A 517 25.80 -1.13 -4.31
C TRP A 517 26.28 0.32 -4.36
N GLN A 518 26.18 0.99 -3.22
CA GLN A 518 26.58 2.38 -3.05
C GLN A 518 27.16 2.61 -1.66
N LYS A 519 28.10 3.56 -1.60
CA LYS A 519 28.62 4.11 -0.36
C LYS A 519 27.83 5.36 -0.02
N ILE A 520 27.39 5.42 1.22
CA ILE A 520 26.56 6.51 1.73
C ILE A 520 27.29 7.23 2.85
N GLY A 521 27.07 8.55 2.97
CA GLY A 521 27.65 9.35 4.05
C GLY A 521 26.95 9.14 5.38
N ASN A 522 25.61 9.11 5.34
CA ASN A 522 24.75 8.77 6.45
C ASN A 522 23.51 7.98 5.99
N ARG A 523 22.83 7.35 6.93
CA ARG A 523 21.44 6.91 6.83
C ARG A 523 20.68 7.38 8.05
N ILE A 524 19.37 7.48 7.91
CA ILE A 524 18.48 7.81 9.01
C ILE A 524 17.97 6.45 9.53
N PRO A 525 17.89 6.16 10.83
CA PRO A 525 17.20 4.98 11.33
C PRO A 525 15.68 5.25 11.45
N SER A 526 14.89 4.18 11.59
CA SER A 526 13.47 4.36 11.97
C SER A 526 13.39 5.01 13.35
N GLN A 527 12.60 6.06 13.46
CA GLN A 527 12.37 6.84 14.67
C GLN A 527 10.94 7.40 14.66
N ALA A 528 10.40 7.79 15.81
CA ALA A 528 9.10 8.45 15.87
C ALA A 528 9.31 9.96 15.98
N LEU A 529 8.70 10.73 15.08
CA LEU A 529 8.72 12.18 15.13
C LEU A 529 7.40 12.69 15.70
N GLU A 530 7.44 13.41 16.81
CA GLU A 530 6.23 13.98 17.43
C GLU A 530 6.43 15.45 17.74
N SER A 531 5.42 16.27 17.45
CA SER A 531 5.42 17.68 17.83
C SER A 531 4.05 18.21 18.19
N VAL A 532 4.04 19.16 19.12
CA VAL A 532 2.85 19.97 19.39
C VAL A 532 2.90 21.22 18.51
N ILE A 533 1.84 21.45 17.74
CA ILE A 533 1.74 22.52 16.76
C ILE A 533 0.58 23.46 17.06
N LYS A 534 0.71 24.71 16.60
CA LYS A 534 -0.42 25.65 16.62
C LYS A 534 -1.43 25.24 15.56
N TRP A 535 -2.69 25.17 15.95
CA TRP A 535 -3.78 24.74 15.06
C TRP A 535 -4.45 25.91 14.34
N ASP A 536 -4.23 27.16 14.80
CA ASP A 536 -4.96 28.34 14.33
C ASP A 536 -4.10 29.35 13.56
N GLU A 537 -2.78 29.20 13.55
CA GLU A 537 -1.87 30.07 12.80
C GLU A 537 -0.69 29.32 12.19
N PRO A 538 -0.17 29.77 11.02
CA PRO A 538 1.03 29.20 10.44
C PRO A 538 2.21 29.26 11.40
N SER A 539 2.99 28.18 11.43
CA SER A 539 4.17 28.05 12.30
C SER A 539 5.26 27.20 11.64
N SER A 540 6.41 27.10 12.28
CA SER A 540 7.51 26.25 11.81
C SER A 540 8.12 25.55 13.00
N ILE A 541 8.27 24.23 12.91
CA ILE A 541 8.82 23.38 13.96
C ILE A 541 10.17 22.81 13.51
N SER A 542 11.03 22.53 14.49
CA SER A 542 12.34 21.93 14.27
C SER A 542 12.40 20.63 15.07
N LEU A 543 12.54 19.53 14.36
CA LEU A 543 12.58 18.18 14.90
C LEU A 543 14.03 17.68 14.90
N GLU A 544 14.47 17.15 16.03
CA GLU A 544 15.79 16.51 16.14
C GLU A 544 15.76 15.15 15.43
N MET A 545 16.78 14.88 14.63
CA MET A 545 16.89 13.67 13.82
C MET A 545 18.08 12.83 14.29
N GLU A 546 17.87 11.53 14.44
CA GLU A 546 18.97 10.57 14.60
C GLU A 546 19.57 10.19 13.24
N TYR A 547 20.90 10.01 13.19
CA TYR A 547 21.63 9.62 12.00
C TYR A 547 22.65 8.52 12.35
N GLU A 548 22.82 7.56 11.44
CA GLU A 548 23.95 6.63 11.42
C GLU A 548 24.95 7.06 10.35
N GLY A 549 26.23 7.22 10.73
CA GLY A 549 27.29 7.70 9.84
C GLY A 549 27.76 9.11 10.19
N GLU A 550 28.82 9.56 9.52
CA GLU A 550 29.45 10.87 9.78
C GLU A 550 29.49 11.78 8.54
N GLY A 551 29.16 11.25 7.35
CA GLY A 551 29.23 11.98 6.10
C GLY A 551 27.90 12.62 5.70
N PRO A 552 27.91 13.63 4.81
CA PRO A 552 26.70 14.21 4.26
C PRO A 552 26.04 13.28 3.23
N ARG A 553 24.73 13.45 3.02
CA ARG A 553 23.96 12.78 1.96
C ARG A 553 22.85 13.71 1.46
N VAL A 554 22.55 13.66 0.18
CA VAL A 554 21.48 14.45 -0.43
C VAL A 554 20.18 13.67 -0.35
N TYR A 555 19.13 14.35 0.12
CA TYR A 555 17.77 13.84 0.18
C TYR A 555 16.78 14.85 -0.41
N ASP A 556 15.83 14.34 -1.18
CA ASP A 556 14.55 15.01 -1.43
C ASP A 556 13.58 14.53 -0.34
N VAL A 557 12.90 15.46 0.33
CA VAL A 557 12.11 15.15 1.53
C VAL A 557 10.67 15.62 1.33
N ALA A 558 9.71 14.72 1.50
CA ALA A 558 8.29 15.04 1.42
C ALA A 558 7.57 14.60 2.69
N ILE A 559 6.34 15.08 2.87
CA ILE A 559 5.42 14.58 3.88
C ILE A 559 4.20 14.01 3.17
N GLU A 560 3.81 12.80 3.54
CA GLU A 560 2.68 12.05 2.99
C GLU A 560 1.67 11.73 4.11
N GLY A 561 0.48 11.27 3.71
CA GLY A 561 -0.65 11.02 4.60
C GLY A 561 -1.38 12.30 5.03
N ALA A 562 -2.27 12.19 6.03
CA ALA A 562 -3.12 13.30 6.46
C ALA A 562 -2.35 14.57 6.89
N ALA A 563 -1.15 14.42 7.45
CA ALA A 563 -0.28 15.52 7.84
C ALA A 563 0.14 16.41 6.66
N SER A 564 0.22 15.88 5.44
CA SER A 564 0.56 16.66 4.23
C SER A 564 -0.45 17.78 3.94
N ARG A 565 -1.69 17.67 4.41
CA ARG A 565 -2.75 18.67 4.21
C ARG A 565 -2.53 19.94 5.03
N ILE A 566 -1.68 19.89 6.04
CA ILE A 566 -1.44 20.99 6.99
C ILE A 566 0.04 21.30 7.20
N ALA A 567 0.94 20.59 6.52
CA ALA A 567 2.37 20.70 6.74
C ALA A 567 3.17 20.44 5.46
N SER A 568 4.33 21.08 5.36
CA SER A 568 5.29 20.89 4.28
C SER A 568 6.72 20.88 4.81
N ILE A 569 7.65 20.27 4.07
CA ILE A 569 9.05 20.14 4.49
C ILE A 569 9.91 21.21 3.81
N SER A 570 10.49 22.12 4.61
CA SER A 570 11.46 23.11 4.11
C SER A 570 12.90 22.59 4.09
N THR A 571 13.20 21.54 4.85
CA THR A 571 14.50 20.87 4.82
C THR A 571 14.65 20.04 3.54
N GLN A 572 15.55 20.46 2.64
CA GLN A 572 15.80 19.80 1.36
C GLN A 572 17.31 19.75 1.05
N GLY A 573 17.73 18.74 0.28
CA GLY A 573 19.09 18.66 -0.26
C GLY A 573 20.08 17.97 0.69
N GLU A 574 21.26 18.57 0.87
CA GLU A 574 22.36 17.95 1.63
C GLU A 574 22.08 17.99 3.15
N LEU A 575 21.94 16.80 3.76
CA LEU A 575 21.79 16.58 5.20
C LEU A 575 23.05 15.96 5.79
N SER A 576 23.50 16.53 6.90
CA SER A 576 24.60 16.03 7.72
C SER A 576 24.12 15.59 9.10
N PRO A 577 24.82 14.64 9.75
CA PRO A 577 24.48 14.22 11.11
C PRO A 577 24.37 15.38 12.10
N GLY A 578 23.19 15.54 12.70
CA GLY A 578 22.85 16.61 13.64
C GLY A 578 22.09 17.80 13.03
N ASP A 579 21.86 17.82 11.71
CA ASP A 579 20.94 18.77 11.09
C ASP A 579 19.49 18.43 11.50
N PRO A 580 18.65 19.43 11.81
CA PRO A 580 17.25 19.18 12.16
C PRO A 580 16.36 19.06 10.91
N LEU A 581 15.22 18.38 11.08
CA LEU A 581 14.12 18.44 10.12
C LEU A 581 13.25 19.67 10.44
N ILE A 582 13.12 20.59 9.48
CA ILE A 582 12.27 21.77 9.58
C ILE A 582 10.98 21.49 8.84
N VAL A 583 9.86 21.60 9.56
CA VAL A 583 8.52 21.39 9.04
C VAL A 583 7.74 22.69 9.19
N ASP A 584 7.23 23.21 8.08
CA ASP A 584 6.36 24.37 8.07
C ASP A 584 4.90 23.90 8.17
N ILE A 585 4.17 24.48 9.11
CA ILE A 585 2.79 24.13 9.45
C ILE A 585 1.87 25.23 8.93
N GLU A 586 0.91 24.86 8.09
CA GLU A 586 -0.15 25.70 7.57
C GLU A 586 -1.51 25.04 7.86
N PRO A 587 -2.16 25.33 9.00
CA PRO A 587 -3.36 24.58 9.40
C PRO A 587 -4.58 24.77 8.49
N MET A 588 -4.64 25.86 7.71
CA MET A 588 -5.67 26.18 6.72
C MET A 588 -7.14 26.08 7.19
N GLY A 589 -7.38 26.07 8.51
CA GLY A 589 -8.71 25.84 9.08
C GLY A 589 -9.16 24.37 9.07
N LEU A 590 -8.26 23.44 8.74
CA LEU A 590 -8.49 21.99 8.75
C LEU A 590 -8.24 21.35 10.12
N MET A 591 -7.72 22.11 11.09
CA MET A 591 -7.36 21.61 12.42
C MET A 591 -8.23 22.24 13.52
N GLU A 592 -8.55 21.45 14.54
CA GLU A 592 -9.14 21.91 15.80
C GLU A 592 -8.23 21.63 17.01
N SER A 593 -8.49 22.30 18.12
CA SER A 593 -7.70 22.11 19.35
C SER A 593 -7.76 20.66 19.84
N GLY A 594 -6.58 20.04 20.01
CA GLY A 594 -6.45 18.64 20.43
C GLY A 594 -6.61 17.60 19.31
N MET A 595 -6.78 18.02 18.06
CA MET A 595 -6.74 17.15 16.88
C MET A 595 -5.33 16.60 16.63
N TYR A 596 -5.26 15.40 16.04
CA TYR A 596 -4.03 14.73 15.66
C TYR A 596 -3.96 14.67 14.13
N ALA A 597 -2.82 15.04 13.56
CA ALA A 597 -2.51 14.80 12.16
C ALA A 597 -1.33 13.82 12.08
N ARG A 598 -1.61 12.63 11.54
CA ARG A 598 -0.63 11.56 11.31
C ARG A 598 -0.17 11.60 9.87
N GLY A 599 1.07 11.23 9.63
CA GLY A 599 1.61 11.06 8.30
C GLY A 599 2.99 10.46 8.36
N GLN A 600 3.69 10.49 7.23
CA GLN A 600 5.06 10.01 7.11
C GLN A 600 5.93 11.05 6.45
N VAL A 601 7.13 11.26 6.98
CA VAL A 601 8.19 11.99 6.30
C VAL A 601 8.95 11.00 5.44
N VAL A 602 8.96 11.24 4.13
CA VAL A 602 9.60 10.37 3.14
C VAL A 602 10.90 11.03 2.70
N PHE A 603 12.02 10.36 2.95
CA PHE A 603 13.36 10.76 2.53
C PHE A 603 13.77 9.93 1.32
N GLN A 604 13.83 10.55 0.15
CA GLN A 604 14.31 9.91 -1.07
C GLN A 604 15.76 10.32 -1.35
N ASP A 605 16.64 9.37 -1.59
CA ASP A 605 18.03 9.68 -1.94
C ASP A 605 18.23 9.97 -3.44
N GLU A 606 19.44 10.38 -3.82
CA GLU A 606 19.80 10.67 -5.22
C GLU A 606 19.67 9.46 -6.19
N PHE A 607 19.40 8.26 -5.67
CA PHE A 607 19.19 7.03 -6.43
C PHE A 607 17.73 6.54 -6.39
N GLY A 608 16.81 7.33 -5.83
CA GLY A 608 15.39 7.02 -5.73
C GLY A 608 15.00 6.12 -4.56
N LEU A 609 15.91 5.82 -3.63
CA LEU A 609 15.56 5.02 -2.46
C LEU A 609 14.84 5.84 -1.41
N GLU A 610 13.63 5.41 -1.11
CA GLU A 610 12.79 6.00 -0.08
C GLU A 610 13.07 5.39 1.29
N GLN A 611 13.01 6.26 2.29
CA GLN A 611 12.93 5.91 3.68
C GLN A 611 11.80 6.69 4.34
N ARG A 612 10.89 5.97 5.02
CA ARG A 612 9.70 6.54 5.65
C ARG A 612 9.85 6.59 7.16
N ILE A 613 9.41 7.69 7.76
CA ILE A 613 9.48 7.96 9.20
C ILE A 613 8.15 8.55 9.64
N ASP A 614 7.47 7.90 10.58
CA ASP A 614 6.17 8.36 11.06
C ASP A 614 6.29 9.71 11.77
N ILE A 615 5.36 10.61 11.46
CA ILE A 615 5.22 11.92 12.09
C ILE A 615 3.82 12.10 12.68
N LEU A 616 3.78 12.52 13.94
CA LEU A 616 2.56 12.86 14.66
C LEU A 616 2.57 14.35 15.04
N LEU A 617 1.66 15.11 14.46
CA LEU A 617 1.44 16.51 14.76
C LEU A 617 0.21 16.67 15.64
N ILE A 618 0.39 17.22 16.84
CA ILE A 618 -0.66 17.35 17.85
C ILE A 618 -1.06 18.82 17.96
N ALA A 619 -2.31 19.15 17.66
CA ALA A 619 -2.83 20.49 17.88
C ALA A 619 -2.75 20.88 19.37
N GLU A 620 -2.23 22.08 19.64
CA GLU A 620 -2.21 22.65 20.98
C GLU A 620 -3.60 22.63 21.62
N SER A 621 -3.65 22.22 22.89
CA SER A 621 -4.87 22.23 23.69
C SER A 621 -4.54 22.56 25.16
N PRO A 622 -5.54 22.85 26.01
CA PRO A 622 -5.29 23.01 27.45
C PRO A 622 -4.60 21.79 28.09
N PHE A 623 -4.67 20.62 27.46
CA PHE A 623 -4.11 19.36 27.93
C PHE A 623 -2.89 18.86 27.13
N THR A 624 -2.54 19.52 26.02
CA THR A 624 -1.40 19.20 25.14
C THR A 624 -0.57 20.47 24.87
N GLY A 625 0.71 20.49 25.25
CA GLY A 625 1.62 21.63 25.06
C GLY A 625 2.20 22.24 26.36
N GLU A 626 2.68 23.48 26.31
CA GLU A 626 3.33 24.15 27.44
C GLU A 626 2.31 24.82 28.38
N GLY A 627 1.82 24.08 29.39
CA GLY A 627 0.90 24.61 30.39
C GLY A 627 0.80 23.75 31.66
N TRP A 628 0.32 24.33 32.77
CA TRP A 628 0.19 23.59 34.04
C TRP A 628 -0.84 22.47 33.99
N LEU A 629 -1.85 22.57 33.10
CA LEU A 629 -2.85 21.53 32.87
C LEU A 629 -2.28 20.39 32.01
N ALA A 630 -1.57 20.70 30.94
CA ALA A 630 -0.81 19.74 30.14
C ALA A 630 0.27 19.01 30.98
N TRP A 631 0.94 19.74 31.88
CA TRP A 631 1.88 19.13 32.81
C TRP A 631 1.20 18.14 33.78
N ILE A 632 -0.07 18.39 34.19
CA ILE A 632 -0.83 17.49 35.06
C ILE A 632 -1.44 16.31 34.28
N SER A 633 -1.78 16.49 33.00
CA SER A 633 -2.34 15.41 32.17
C SER A 633 -1.33 14.33 31.85
N THR A 634 -0.01 14.64 31.82
CA THR A 634 1.04 13.61 31.73
C THR A 634 0.94 12.63 32.92
N PRO A 635 0.76 11.31 32.69
CA PRO A 635 0.51 10.33 33.75
C PRO A 635 1.56 10.32 34.87
N SER A 636 2.85 10.41 34.51
CA SER A 636 3.98 10.50 35.45
C SER A 636 3.96 11.73 36.36
N ASN A 637 3.23 12.78 36.01
CA ASN A 637 3.08 14.01 36.80
C ASN A 637 1.72 14.05 37.53
N GLY A 638 0.63 13.66 36.86
CA GLY A 638 -0.72 13.64 37.41
C GLY A 638 -0.93 12.60 38.51
N LEU A 639 -0.48 11.35 38.31
CA LEU A 639 -0.69 10.26 39.26
C LEU A 639 0.00 10.49 40.62
N PRO A 640 1.23 11.03 40.71
CA PRO A 640 1.82 11.42 41.98
C PRO A 640 1.02 12.49 42.71
N ILE A 641 0.45 13.48 42.01
CA ILE A 641 -0.40 14.51 42.61
C ILE A 641 -1.66 13.88 43.18
N VAL A 642 -2.31 12.98 42.44
CA VAL A 642 -3.46 12.20 42.94
C VAL A 642 -3.07 11.39 44.18
N CYS A 643 -1.91 10.74 44.18
CA CYS A 643 -1.41 10.01 45.34
C CYS A 643 -1.17 10.91 46.57
N ILE A 644 -0.62 12.12 46.37
CA ILE A 644 -0.43 13.11 47.44
C ILE A 644 -1.79 13.60 47.97
N LEU A 645 -2.74 13.91 47.09
CA LEU A 645 -4.09 14.33 47.46
C LEU A 645 -4.84 13.22 48.21
N MET A 646 -4.71 11.96 47.78
CA MET A 646 -5.25 10.80 48.49
C MET A 646 -4.60 10.62 49.86
N ALA A 647 -3.27 10.76 49.97
CA ALA A 647 -2.57 10.71 51.25
C ALA A 647 -3.07 11.81 52.22
N ILE A 648 -3.22 13.04 51.72
CA ILE A 648 -3.77 14.16 52.50
C ILE A 648 -5.23 13.89 52.89
N SER A 649 -6.06 13.41 51.98
CA SER A 649 -7.47 13.06 52.23
C SER A 649 -7.62 11.99 53.32
N VAL A 650 -6.81 10.93 53.26
CA VAL A 650 -6.81 9.84 54.24
C VAL A 650 -6.37 10.31 55.63
N VAL A 651 -5.44 11.27 55.70
CA VAL A 651 -4.96 11.85 56.97
C VAL A 651 -5.94 12.87 57.54
N THR A 652 -6.56 13.70 56.69
CA THR A 652 -7.44 14.82 57.08
C THR A 652 -8.91 14.43 57.22
N GLY A 653 -9.32 13.26 56.70
CA GLY A 653 -10.66 12.71 56.81
C GLY A 653 -11.12 12.54 58.25
N SER A 654 -11.75 13.57 58.80
CA SER A 654 -12.42 13.54 60.10
C SER A 654 -13.75 12.78 59.98
N ARG A 655 -14.05 11.91 60.95
CA ARG A 655 -15.38 11.31 61.08
C ARG A 655 -16.37 12.47 61.29
N LYS A 656 -17.34 12.64 60.38
CA LYS A 656 -18.67 13.08 60.82
C LYS A 656 -19.25 11.90 61.61
N GLU A 657 -19.22 12.02 62.92
CA GLU A 657 -20.19 11.32 63.79
C GLU A 657 -21.56 11.98 63.67
#